data_AF-A0A8C1V271-F1
#
_entry.id   AF-A0A8C1V271-F1
#
_cell.length_a   1.000
_cell.length_b   1.000
_cell.length_c   1.000
_cell.angle_alpha   90.00
_cell.angle_beta   90.00
_cell.angle_gamma   90.00
#
_symmetry.space_group_name_H-M   'P 1'
#
loop_
_entity.id
_entity.type
_entity.pdbx_description
1 polymer ?
#
loop_
_entity_poly.entity_id
_entity_poly.type
_entity_poly.pdbx_seq_one_letter_code
_entity_poly.pdbx_strand_id
1 'polypeptide(L)'
;MRMFFCLKPEIDDFKHKSAKLYIVFLDFRDAFGTLPYRVIIDPLEEIHLPKIYVDIIKDVYSDSYLQVICGKDLTRPIPLEVGIKTGCPWSAVNFIIAINQWLKWLCTYAPPRILSPNPVQGYADDVAVASRDEGMIKSMLSCTDRFLTWSGLQVKHSKCAVFYERRSGGNHWYRSRADQPHPFTILDQPLRVYTRHETYNYLGQKFNIAGEWSLQVMAHQFMTRLHFIDASPLSITLKVQAIRDIAFSQIQHLFPNVHIPQKVLHEMDNKTVNVVRKWLCLNTHSTRCFIFQKRQDAGLGVPNCMWEYIAKRQSHLINMQNWDDVSVGGMARASLLLDFKRRKVPHTCGGGDSFLGFKRKTNEKLDGRAQGFDVSSDWPNLNDLCWRTGTELKWTSHYQPVDVSDAVVEDPSDIVEARLHHNNIVHLLQPRTSRQTLLSIQRAQNMEYWSNLKLQGKLAKLPCADHSVSHTIYSNATISEEILTFCVKARLQVLPTKYNLSLWFPSSHSPLCLLHDPPQHLESVALIMNSCSSFKELYTARHDRLVDLIAAQIPCMADEQIFKHTTVQSEWFNSPANPFLGIANTPDIINISQNGKTVTLFEVSCAFDLFMEDSYCSKTLKYQSLISTIENLGYRCQLIVLVFGNLGHVHRLVIHRLCIGGLSKIRAKQFAKYCSISAIIGSMFIWKRRCFLYP
;
A
#
# COMPACT_ATOMS: atom_id res chain seq x y z
N MET A 1 18.34 -0.95 -1.20
CA MET A 1 17.68 -0.08 -2.21
C MET A 1 18.63 0.97 -2.78
N ARG A 2 19.33 1.76 -1.93
CA ARG A 2 20.28 2.82 -2.38
C ARG A 2 21.52 2.30 -3.10
N MET A 3 22.20 1.32 -2.54
CA MET A 3 23.33 0.64 -3.19
C MET A 3 22.95 0.09 -4.56
N PHE A 4 21.77 -0.51 -4.64
CA PHE A 4 21.27 -1.03 -5.91
C PHE A 4 20.87 0.09 -6.89
N PHE A 5 20.44 1.26 -6.39
CA PHE A 5 20.33 2.45 -7.23
C PHE A 5 21.71 2.82 -7.76
N CYS A 6 22.74 3.02 -6.93
CA CYS A 6 24.08 3.43 -7.37
C CYS A 6 24.70 2.52 -8.43
N LEU A 7 24.59 1.18 -8.28
CA LEU A 7 25.10 0.22 -9.25
C LEU A 7 24.56 0.41 -10.68
N LYS A 8 23.35 0.95 -10.83
CA LYS A 8 22.71 1.08 -12.14
C LYS A 8 23.26 2.25 -12.96
N PRO A 9 23.34 3.50 -12.45
CA PRO A 9 24.10 4.58 -13.05
C PRO A 9 25.55 4.19 -13.35
N GLU A 10 26.22 3.38 -12.51
CA GLU A 10 27.58 2.92 -12.81
C GLU A 10 27.68 2.19 -14.16
N ILE A 11 26.75 1.25 -14.36
CA ILE A 11 26.66 0.45 -15.59
C ILE A 11 26.19 1.32 -16.77
N ASP A 12 25.20 2.20 -16.58
CA ASP A 12 24.62 3.00 -17.66
C ASP A 12 25.51 4.21 -18.06
N ASP A 13 26.10 4.91 -17.09
CA ASP A 13 27.05 6.03 -17.31
C ASP A 13 28.32 5.57 -18.00
N PHE A 14 28.76 4.34 -17.70
CA PHE A 14 29.84 3.72 -18.42
C PHE A 14 29.52 3.59 -19.91
N LYS A 15 28.31 3.12 -20.26
CA LYS A 15 27.89 3.03 -21.66
C LYS A 15 27.91 4.40 -22.32
N HIS A 16 27.72 5.49 -21.60
CA HIS A 16 27.80 6.85 -22.12
C HIS A 16 29.23 7.36 -22.39
N LYS A 17 30.27 6.76 -21.81
CA LYS A 17 31.65 7.23 -21.90
C LYS A 17 32.50 6.09 -22.47
N SER A 18 33.07 6.25 -23.66
CA SER A 18 33.91 5.24 -24.33
C SER A 18 35.13 4.83 -23.46
N ALA A 19 34.91 3.95 -22.48
CA ALA A 19 35.83 3.67 -21.39
C ALA A 19 35.95 2.17 -21.15
N LYS A 20 36.56 1.79 -20.01
CA LYS A 20 36.40 0.48 -19.36
C LYS A 20 35.59 0.61 -18.06
N LEU A 21 34.92 -0.46 -17.66
CA LEU A 21 34.26 -0.59 -16.36
C LEU A 21 34.62 -1.96 -15.76
N TYR A 22 35.05 -1.92 -14.52
CA TYR A 22 35.35 -3.07 -13.69
C TYR A 22 34.50 -2.97 -12.43
N ILE A 23 33.77 -4.03 -12.10
CA ILE A 23 33.04 -4.16 -10.83
C ILE A 23 33.39 -5.52 -10.24
N VAL A 24 33.83 -5.56 -8.99
CA VAL A 24 34.13 -6.79 -8.27
C VAL A 24 33.22 -6.90 -7.06
N PHE A 25 32.48 -8.00 -6.99
CA PHE A 25 31.62 -8.36 -5.86
C PHE A 25 32.36 -9.32 -4.94
N LEU A 26 32.34 -9.01 -3.65
CA LEU A 26 33.00 -9.70 -2.56
C LEU A 26 31.93 -10.17 -1.56
N ASP A 27 31.97 -11.45 -1.19
CA ASP A 27 31.10 -12.07 -0.19
C ASP A 27 31.98 -12.87 0.78
N PHE A 28 31.84 -12.63 2.07
CA PHE A 28 32.59 -13.35 3.09
C PHE A 28 31.95 -14.71 3.39
N ARG A 29 32.78 -15.70 3.69
CA ARG A 29 32.32 -17.02 4.14
C ARG A 29 31.91 -16.93 5.61
N ASP A 30 30.60 -16.99 5.87
CA ASP A 30 30.03 -16.96 7.23
C ASP A 30 30.58 -15.77 8.05
N ALA A 31 30.39 -14.56 7.52
CA ALA A 31 30.96 -13.34 8.09
C ALA A 31 30.59 -13.16 9.58
N PHE A 32 29.34 -13.49 9.93
CA PHE A 32 28.84 -13.36 11.29
C PHE A 32 29.37 -14.46 12.22
N GLY A 33 29.47 -15.70 11.77
CA GLY A 33 29.96 -16.81 12.60
C GLY A 33 31.47 -16.84 12.77
N THR A 34 32.23 -16.19 11.88
CA THR A 34 33.71 -16.32 11.84
C THR A 34 34.47 -15.07 12.26
N LEU A 35 33.80 -13.94 12.54
CA LEU A 35 34.47 -12.69 12.89
C LEU A 35 35.21 -12.77 14.24
N PRO A 36 36.54 -12.65 14.30
CA PRO A 36 37.25 -12.74 15.58
C PRO A 36 37.01 -11.53 16.48
N TYR A 37 37.06 -11.73 17.81
CA TYR A 37 36.74 -10.68 18.77
C TYR A 37 37.66 -9.46 18.67
N ARG A 38 38.95 -9.66 18.34
CA ARG A 38 39.86 -8.52 18.07
C ARG A 38 39.34 -7.60 16.95
N VAL A 39 38.76 -8.17 15.90
CA VAL A 39 38.21 -7.42 14.75
C VAL A 39 36.96 -6.65 15.14
N ILE A 40 36.28 -7.07 16.21
CA ILE A 40 35.14 -6.35 16.79
C ILE A 40 35.62 -5.23 17.72
N ILE A 41 36.62 -5.50 18.55
CA ILE A 41 37.06 -4.61 19.63
C ILE A 41 37.97 -3.49 19.13
N ASP A 42 38.99 -3.78 18.33
CA ASP A 42 40.01 -2.79 17.92
C ASP A 42 39.37 -1.57 17.21
N PRO A 43 38.40 -1.74 16.29
CA PRO A 43 37.72 -0.60 15.66
C PRO A 43 36.92 0.29 16.62
N LEU A 44 36.43 -0.25 17.74
CA LEU A 44 35.70 0.53 18.75
C LEU A 44 36.63 1.47 19.51
N GLU A 45 37.86 1.01 19.78
CA GLU A 45 38.91 1.81 20.39
C GLU A 45 39.41 2.88 19.39
N GLU A 46 39.52 2.53 18.11
CA GLU A 46 39.92 3.44 17.02
C GLU A 46 38.94 4.61 16.83
N ILE A 47 37.62 4.37 16.96
CA ILE A 47 36.61 5.45 16.92
C ILE A 47 36.49 6.22 18.25
N HIS A 48 37.39 5.97 19.20
CA HIS A 48 37.42 6.60 20.52
C HIS A 48 36.12 6.41 21.33
N LEU A 49 35.50 5.24 21.23
CA LEU A 49 34.38 4.89 22.09
C LEU A 49 34.87 4.90 23.56
N PRO A 50 34.16 5.53 24.50
CA PRO A 50 34.61 5.60 25.89
C PRO A 50 34.90 4.22 26.47
N LYS A 51 36.03 4.10 27.17
CA LYS A 51 36.59 2.84 27.68
C LYS A 51 35.56 1.97 28.40
N ILE A 52 34.68 2.57 29.20
CA ILE A 52 33.62 1.86 29.92
C ILE A 52 32.71 1.05 28.98
N TYR A 53 32.36 1.57 27.80
CA TYR A 53 31.55 0.84 26.83
C TYR A 53 32.33 -0.26 26.14
N VAL A 54 33.61 -0.02 25.83
CA VAL A 54 34.50 -1.05 25.26
C VAL A 54 34.66 -2.21 26.26
N ASP A 55 34.86 -1.90 27.54
CA ASP A 55 35.02 -2.91 28.59
C ASP A 55 33.71 -3.71 28.79
N ILE A 56 32.53 -3.07 28.73
CA ILE A 56 31.24 -3.78 28.71
C ILE A 56 31.14 -4.72 27.50
N ILE A 57 31.57 -4.29 26.32
CA ILE A 57 31.51 -5.13 25.12
C ILE A 57 32.47 -6.31 25.25
N LYS A 58 33.68 -6.09 25.75
CA LYS A 58 34.64 -7.15 26.06
C LYS A 58 34.03 -8.16 27.02
N ASP A 59 33.47 -7.69 28.14
CA ASP A 59 32.77 -8.53 29.12
C ASP A 59 31.65 -9.34 28.51
N VAL A 60 30.83 -8.71 27.64
CA VAL A 60 29.79 -9.42 26.90
C VAL A 60 30.40 -10.57 26.09
N TYR A 61 31.51 -10.42 25.39
CA TYR A 61 32.08 -11.51 24.57
C TYR A 61 32.91 -12.52 25.35
N SER A 62 33.50 -12.13 26.48
CA SER A 62 34.32 -12.99 27.34
C SER A 62 33.51 -14.17 27.90
N ASP A 63 34.14 -15.35 27.95
CA ASP A 63 33.61 -16.61 28.52
C ASP A 63 32.16 -16.94 28.12
N SER A 64 31.76 -16.48 26.94
CA SER A 64 30.42 -16.67 26.42
C SER A 64 30.22 -18.09 25.89
N TYR A 65 29.02 -18.62 26.06
CA TYR A 65 28.67 -19.95 25.57
C TYR A 65 27.22 -20.00 25.06
N LEU A 66 26.96 -20.98 24.19
CA LEU A 66 25.63 -21.33 23.68
C LEU A 66 25.16 -22.64 24.33
N GLN A 67 23.88 -22.70 24.68
CA GLN A 67 23.20 -23.95 25.04
C GLN A 67 21.88 -24.03 24.27
N VAL A 68 21.52 -25.24 23.84
CA VAL A 68 20.25 -25.51 23.16
C VAL A 68 19.30 -26.16 24.15
N ILE A 69 18.04 -25.72 24.14
CA ILE A 69 16.97 -26.32 24.94
C ILE A 69 16.47 -27.57 24.21
N CYS A 70 16.59 -28.73 24.85
CA CYS A 70 16.12 -30.02 24.34
C CYS A 70 15.04 -30.56 25.28
N GLY A 71 13.78 -30.21 25.00
CA GLY A 71 12.67 -30.56 25.89
C GLY A 71 12.73 -29.78 27.19
N LYS A 72 13.05 -30.46 28.30
CA LYS A 72 13.23 -29.85 29.63
C LYS A 72 14.70 -29.63 30.02
N ASP A 73 15.63 -30.16 29.22
CA ASP A 73 17.06 -30.14 29.53
C ASP A 73 17.81 -29.13 28.66
N LEU A 74 19.01 -28.75 29.12
CA LEU A 74 19.96 -27.94 28.37
C LEU A 74 21.11 -28.82 27.87
N THR A 75 21.61 -28.54 26.68
CA THR A 75 22.88 -29.14 26.23
C THR A 75 24.05 -28.68 27.10
N ARG A 76 25.17 -29.39 27.05
CA ARG A 76 26.43 -28.87 27.59
C ARG A 76 26.75 -27.49 26.99
N PRO A 77 27.36 -26.56 27.75
CA PRO A 77 27.84 -25.28 27.22
C PRO A 77 28.78 -25.49 26.04
N ILE A 78 28.51 -24.78 24.94
CA ILE A 78 29.38 -24.71 23.77
C ILE A 78 30.05 -23.32 23.80
N PRO A 79 31.35 -23.22 24.08
CA PRO A 79 32.05 -21.93 24.08
C PRO A 79 31.88 -21.20 22.75
N LEU A 80 31.61 -19.90 22.83
CA LEU A 80 31.60 -18.99 21.70
C LEU A 80 32.95 -18.26 21.72
N GLU A 81 33.83 -18.60 20.79
CA GLU A 81 35.20 -18.05 20.71
C GLU A 81 35.36 -17.03 19.57
N VAL A 82 34.48 -17.10 18.57
CA VAL A 82 34.46 -16.24 17.39
C VAL A 82 33.02 -15.94 17.00
N GLY A 83 32.87 -14.92 16.17
CA GLY A 83 31.59 -14.52 15.60
C GLY A 83 30.79 -13.57 16.48
N ILE A 84 29.84 -12.90 15.87
CA ILE A 84 28.90 -12.04 16.58
C ILE A 84 27.83 -12.87 17.28
N LYS A 85 27.27 -12.33 18.36
CA LYS A 85 26.13 -12.96 19.04
C LYS A 85 24.85 -12.80 18.21
N THR A 86 24.40 -13.87 17.57
CA THR A 86 23.19 -13.87 16.74
C THR A 86 21.96 -13.49 17.55
N GLY A 87 21.15 -12.56 17.04
CA GLY A 87 19.98 -12.03 17.75
C GLY A 87 20.28 -10.84 18.67
N CYS A 88 21.55 -10.50 18.92
CA CYS A 88 21.93 -9.29 19.66
C CYS A 88 21.98 -8.07 18.71
N PRO A 89 21.15 -7.03 18.93
CA PRO A 89 21.17 -5.83 18.08
C PRO A 89 22.52 -5.11 18.09
N TRP A 90 23.20 -5.08 19.24
CA TRP A 90 24.48 -4.39 19.39
C TRP A 90 25.61 -5.11 18.66
N SER A 91 25.63 -6.44 18.68
CA SER A 91 26.62 -7.24 17.97
C SER A 91 26.56 -7.02 16.45
N ALA A 92 25.37 -6.77 15.89
CA ALA A 92 25.23 -6.39 14.48
C ALA A 92 25.82 -5.01 14.17
N VAL A 93 25.68 -4.03 15.08
CA VAL A 93 26.31 -2.70 14.92
C VAL A 93 27.83 -2.82 14.97
N ASN A 94 28.35 -3.59 15.91
CA ASN A 94 29.79 -3.84 16.04
C ASN A 94 30.38 -4.48 14.77
N PHE A 95 29.68 -5.43 14.17
CA PHE A 95 30.06 -5.99 12.86
C PHE A 95 30.17 -4.89 11.80
N ILE A 96 29.16 -4.03 11.69
CA ILE A 96 29.14 -2.95 10.71
C ILE A 96 30.31 -1.98 10.94
N ILE A 97 30.61 -1.61 12.19
CA ILE A 97 31.75 -0.75 12.52
C ILE A 97 33.06 -1.37 12.05
N ALA A 98 33.26 -2.66 12.31
CA ALA A 98 34.46 -3.38 11.91
C ALA A 98 34.64 -3.41 10.39
N ILE A 99 33.61 -3.81 9.65
CA ILE A 99 33.64 -3.84 8.18
C ILE A 99 33.81 -2.42 7.60
N ASN A 100 33.21 -1.40 8.22
CA ASN A 100 33.29 -0.02 7.75
C ASN A 100 34.72 0.54 7.75
N GLN A 101 35.61 0.11 8.65
CA GLN A 101 37.01 0.52 8.59
C GLN A 101 37.72 -0.02 7.35
N TRP A 102 37.46 -1.27 6.97
CA TRP A 102 37.95 -1.83 5.71
C TRP A 102 37.37 -1.07 4.51
N LEU A 103 36.07 -0.75 4.51
CA LEU A 103 35.46 0.03 3.41
C LEU A 103 36.09 1.42 3.27
N LYS A 104 36.35 2.12 4.38
CA LYS A 104 37.06 3.42 4.35
C LYS A 104 38.47 3.29 3.78
N TRP A 105 39.19 2.23 4.13
CA TRP A 105 40.52 1.97 3.59
C TRP A 105 40.48 1.70 2.09
N LEU A 106 39.49 0.97 1.59
CA LEU A 106 39.29 0.81 0.15
C LEU A 106 39.03 2.16 -0.55
N CYS A 107 38.24 3.03 0.07
CA CYS A 107 37.96 4.37 -0.48
C CYS A 107 39.20 5.24 -0.64
N THR A 108 40.29 5.03 0.12
CA THR A 108 41.52 5.83 -0.03
C THR A 108 42.24 5.60 -1.35
N TYR A 109 41.97 4.48 -2.04
CA TYR A 109 42.51 4.20 -3.36
C TYR A 109 41.76 4.92 -4.48
N ALA A 110 40.56 5.42 -4.20
CA ALA A 110 39.75 6.14 -5.18
C ALA A 110 40.13 7.62 -5.25
N PRO A 111 40.27 8.20 -6.45
CA PRO A 111 40.50 9.62 -6.59
C PRO A 111 39.39 10.44 -5.92
N PRO A 112 39.75 11.54 -5.21
CA PRO A 112 38.77 12.46 -4.67
C PRO A 112 37.85 12.95 -5.79
N ARG A 113 36.54 13.08 -5.51
CA ARG A 113 35.51 13.62 -6.42
C ARG A 113 35.00 12.69 -7.53
N ILE A 114 35.46 11.43 -7.64
CA ILE A 114 34.80 10.46 -8.54
C ILE A 114 33.46 10.05 -7.92
N LEU A 115 32.37 10.51 -8.54
CA LEU A 115 31.00 10.18 -8.15
C LEU A 115 30.46 8.95 -8.90
N SER A 116 31.01 8.61 -10.08
CA SER A 116 30.56 7.47 -10.91
C SER A 116 31.74 6.81 -11.69
N PRO A 117 32.09 5.55 -11.40
CA PRO A 117 31.40 4.69 -10.43
C PRO A 117 31.69 5.05 -8.98
N ASN A 118 30.79 4.69 -8.05
CA ASN A 118 31.10 4.75 -6.63
C ASN A 118 32.15 3.67 -6.35
N PRO A 119 33.34 4.04 -5.86
CA PRO A 119 34.44 3.11 -5.74
C PRO A 119 34.17 1.94 -4.81
N VAL A 120 33.36 2.13 -3.76
CA VAL A 120 33.11 1.12 -2.73
C VAL A 120 31.68 1.23 -2.23
N GLN A 121 30.99 0.10 -2.22
CA GLN A 121 29.61 -0.02 -1.74
C GLN A 121 29.52 -1.26 -0.84
N GLY A 122 29.08 -1.11 0.43
CA GLY A 122 28.89 -2.24 1.37
C GLY A 122 27.49 -2.32 1.99
N TYR A 123 26.87 -3.51 1.96
CA TYR A 123 25.62 -3.82 2.66
C TYR A 123 25.84 -5.03 3.55
N ALA A 124 26.11 -4.76 4.84
CA ALA A 124 26.65 -5.76 5.75
C ALA A 124 27.93 -6.41 5.15
N ASP A 125 27.91 -7.69 4.84
CA ASP A 125 29.03 -8.47 4.28
C ASP A 125 29.09 -8.46 2.74
N ASP A 126 28.01 -8.08 2.04
CA ASP A 126 28.00 -7.92 0.59
C ASP A 126 28.72 -6.61 0.21
N VAL A 127 29.87 -6.71 -0.46
CA VAL A 127 30.67 -5.55 -0.87
C VAL A 127 30.90 -5.54 -2.37
N ALA A 128 30.72 -4.39 -3.00
CA ALA A 128 31.07 -4.15 -4.39
C ALA A 128 32.12 -3.04 -4.48
N VAL A 129 33.19 -3.29 -5.23
CA VAL A 129 34.18 -2.27 -5.61
C VAL A 129 34.13 -2.02 -7.10
N ALA A 130 34.22 -0.77 -7.53
CA ALA A 130 34.06 -0.41 -8.93
C ALA A 130 35.07 0.66 -9.37
N SER A 131 35.60 0.53 -10.59
CA SER A 131 36.49 1.52 -11.18
C SER A 131 36.51 1.45 -12.69
N ARG A 132 37.01 2.52 -13.31
CA ARG A 132 37.34 2.57 -14.75
C ARG A 132 38.81 2.23 -15.01
N ASP A 133 39.61 2.16 -13.95
CA ASP A 133 41.03 1.84 -13.97
C ASP A 133 41.25 0.45 -13.35
N GLU A 134 41.90 -0.42 -14.11
CA GLU A 134 42.26 -1.76 -13.69
C GLU A 134 43.25 -1.79 -12.52
N GLY A 135 44.22 -0.85 -12.50
CA GLY A 135 45.23 -0.76 -11.46
C GLY A 135 44.63 -0.41 -10.10
N MET A 136 43.57 0.40 -10.09
CA MET A 136 42.82 0.72 -8.88
C MET A 136 42.11 -0.52 -8.31
N ILE A 137 41.46 -1.33 -9.15
CA ILE A 137 40.83 -2.58 -8.70
C ILE A 137 41.89 -3.52 -8.12
N LYS A 138 43.02 -3.69 -8.80
CA LYS A 138 44.14 -4.51 -8.28
C LYS A 138 44.63 -4.02 -6.91
N SER A 139 44.74 -2.71 -6.72
CA SER A 139 45.12 -2.11 -5.43
C SER A 139 44.09 -2.35 -4.33
N MET A 140 42.79 -2.24 -4.65
CA MET A 140 41.69 -2.54 -3.74
C MET A 140 41.63 -4.03 -3.37
N LEU A 141 41.92 -4.93 -4.30
CA LEU A 141 41.99 -6.37 -4.03
C LEU A 141 43.19 -6.72 -3.15
N SER A 142 44.37 -6.16 -3.43
CA SER A 142 45.55 -6.32 -2.56
C SER A 142 45.32 -5.75 -1.15
N CYS A 143 44.56 -4.66 -1.05
CA CYS A 143 44.08 -4.14 0.23
C CYS A 143 43.18 -5.16 0.95
N THR A 144 42.26 -5.78 0.22
CA THR A 144 41.38 -6.84 0.73
C THR A 144 42.18 -8.05 1.21
N ASP A 145 43.21 -8.49 0.48
CA ASP A 145 44.07 -9.61 0.91
C ASP A 145 44.74 -9.36 2.25
N ARG A 146 45.25 -8.14 2.46
CA ARG A 146 45.84 -7.73 3.75
C ARG A 146 44.79 -7.70 4.85
N PHE A 147 43.59 -7.19 4.56
CA PHE A 147 42.48 -7.19 5.52
C PHE A 147 42.06 -8.62 5.90
N LEU A 148 41.95 -9.53 4.96
CA LEU A 148 41.61 -10.94 5.21
C LEU A 148 42.70 -11.63 6.04
N THR A 149 43.98 -11.38 5.71
CA THR A 149 45.13 -11.92 6.45
C THR A 149 45.15 -11.43 7.90
N TRP A 150 44.89 -10.14 8.12
CA TRP A 150 44.82 -9.55 9.46
C TRP A 150 43.57 -10.00 10.23
N SER A 151 42.40 -9.99 9.60
CA SER A 151 41.14 -10.29 10.27
C SER A 151 40.92 -11.78 10.50
N GLY A 152 41.54 -12.65 9.72
CA GLY A 152 41.25 -14.09 9.71
C GLY A 152 39.93 -14.46 9.01
N LEU A 153 39.21 -13.47 8.46
CA LEU A 153 38.02 -13.71 7.64
C LEU A 153 38.40 -14.42 6.35
N GLN A 154 37.46 -15.18 5.81
CA GLN A 154 37.61 -15.86 4.52
C GLN A 154 36.59 -15.35 3.52
N VAL A 155 36.95 -15.37 2.25
CA VAL A 155 36.04 -15.03 1.14
C VAL A 155 35.38 -16.29 0.61
N LYS A 156 34.09 -16.20 0.27
CA LYS A 156 33.35 -17.25 -0.41
C LYS A 156 33.51 -17.12 -1.92
N HIS A 157 34.65 -17.58 -2.45
CA HIS A 157 35.01 -17.46 -3.87
C HIS A 157 33.91 -17.84 -4.86
N SER A 158 33.09 -18.85 -4.54
CA SER A 158 31.96 -19.28 -5.37
C SER A 158 30.86 -18.22 -5.57
N LYS A 159 30.80 -17.21 -4.71
CA LYS A 159 29.85 -16.10 -4.78
C LYS A 159 30.49 -14.78 -5.20
N CYS A 160 31.82 -14.67 -5.13
CA CYS A 160 32.50 -13.51 -5.68
C CYS A 160 32.43 -13.49 -7.19
N ALA A 161 32.32 -12.30 -7.76
CA ALA A 161 32.11 -12.13 -9.19
C ALA A 161 32.87 -10.92 -9.70
N VAL A 162 33.42 -11.04 -10.90
CA VAL A 162 34.02 -9.92 -11.64
C VAL A 162 33.16 -9.62 -12.85
N PHE A 163 32.75 -8.37 -12.96
CA PHE A 163 32.09 -7.81 -14.11
C PHE A 163 33.09 -6.89 -14.82
N TYR A 164 33.28 -7.12 -16.12
CA TYR A 164 34.15 -6.32 -16.96
C TYR A 164 33.48 -6.02 -18.28
N GLU A 165 33.52 -4.76 -18.69
CA GLU A 165 33.13 -4.38 -20.04
C GLU A 165 33.94 -3.18 -20.56
N ARG A 166 34.11 -3.13 -21.88
CA ARG A 166 34.80 -2.06 -22.59
C ARG A 166 33.96 -1.53 -23.74
N ARG A 167 33.91 -0.20 -23.87
CA ARG A 167 33.27 0.47 -25.01
C ARG A 167 34.29 1.35 -25.72
N SER A 168 34.72 0.93 -26.91
CA SER A 168 35.39 1.82 -27.88
C SER A 168 34.34 2.71 -28.55
N GLY A 169 34.64 3.98 -28.82
CA GLY A 169 33.65 4.97 -29.23
C GLY A 169 32.76 4.58 -30.43
N GLY A 170 31.50 5.05 -30.41
CA GLY A 170 30.45 4.74 -31.39
C GLY A 170 29.32 3.86 -30.83
N ASN A 171 28.40 3.44 -31.71
CA ASN A 171 27.33 2.48 -31.39
C ASN A 171 27.81 1.01 -31.48
N HIS A 172 29.11 0.77 -31.59
CA HIS A 172 29.68 -0.56 -31.78
C HIS A 172 30.38 -1.02 -30.50
N TRP A 173 29.97 -2.18 -30.02
CA TRP A 173 30.59 -2.85 -28.88
C TRP A 173 31.92 -3.44 -29.34
N TYR A 174 32.99 -3.25 -28.56
CA TYR A 174 34.28 -3.86 -28.88
C TYR A 174 34.14 -5.38 -28.75
N ARG A 175 34.30 -6.12 -29.85
CA ARG A 175 34.14 -7.59 -29.91
C ARG A 175 35.45 -8.26 -30.32
N SER A 176 36.53 -8.00 -29.61
CA SER A 176 37.74 -8.81 -29.75
C SER A 176 37.69 -9.98 -28.78
N ARG A 177 37.83 -11.22 -29.27
CA ARG A 177 38.01 -12.41 -28.40
C ARG A 177 39.26 -12.33 -27.52
N ALA A 178 40.19 -11.42 -27.84
CA ALA A 178 41.44 -11.21 -27.10
C ALA A 178 41.35 -10.10 -26.02
N ASP A 179 40.22 -9.39 -25.88
CA ASP A 179 40.02 -8.34 -24.86
C ASP A 179 39.38 -8.95 -23.61
N GLN A 180 40.15 -9.76 -22.89
CA GLN A 180 39.80 -10.22 -21.56
C GLN A 180 40.54 -9.37 -20.52
N PRO A 181 39.90 -9.06 -19.38
CA PRO A 181 40.62 -8.42 -18.31
C PRO A 181 41.70 -9.37 -17.80
N HIS A 182 42.78 -8.83 -17.23
CA HIS A 182 43.71 -9.66 -16.49
C HIS A 182 42.96 -10.43 -15.38
N PRO A 183 43.31 -11.71 -15.10
CA PRO A 183 42.71 -12.45 -14.01
C PRO A 183 42.85 -11.67 -12.70
N PHE A 184 41.73 -11.45 -12.03
CA PHE A 184 41.71 -10.88 -10.69
C PHE A 184 41.73 -11.99 -9.67
N THR A 185 42.52 -11.84 -8.62
CA THR A 185 42.71 -12.84 -7.57
C THR A 185 42.43 -12.23 -6.20
N ILE A 186 42.04 -13.09 -5.26
CA ILE A 186 42.04 -12.81 -3.82
C ILE A 186 42.73 -13.99 -3.15
N LEU A 187 43.73 -13.73 -2.30
CA LEU A 187 44.56 -14.73 -1.65
C LEU A 187 45.05 -15.79 -2.67
N ASP A 188 45.58 -15.31 -3.81
CA ASP A 188 46.06 -16.09 -4.96
C ASP A 188 45.02 -17.00 -5.66
N GLN A 189 43.75 -16.94 -5.27
CA GLN A 189 42.68 -17.68 -5.94
C GLN A 189 41.95 -16.79 -6.97
N PRO A 190 41.76 -17.26 -8.22
CA PRO A 190 41.13 -16.47 -9.26
C PRO A 190 39.63 -16.25 -8.99
N LEU A 191 39.17 -15.04 -9.27
CA LEU A 191 37.76 -14.67 -9.24
C LEU A 191 37.10 -14.97 -10.59
N ARG A 192 35.84 -15.43 -10.54
CA ARG A 192 35.08 -15.75 -11.75
C ARG A 192 34.66 -14.46 -12.48
N VAL A 193 35.08 -14.33 -13.74
CA VAL A 193 34.59 -13.28 -14.64
C VAL A 193 33.29 -13.73 -15.29
N TYR A 194 32.23 -12.95 -15.10
CA TYR A 194 30.92 -13.21 -15.69
C TYR A 194 30.85 -12.66 -17.12
N THR A 195 30.19 -13.38 -18.01
CA THR A 195 30.00 -12.89 -19.38
C THR A 195 28.95 -11.77 -19.43
N ARG A 196 28.96 -10.96 -20.50
CA ARG A 196 28.10 -9.78 -20.67
C ARG A 196 26.62 -9.99 -20.34
N HIS A 197 26.06 -11.13 -20.75
CA HIS A 197 24.65 -11.46 -20.59
C HIS A 197 24.38 -12.47 -19.45
N GLU A 198 25.43 -12.91 -18.74
CA GLU A 198 25.29 -13.83 -17.63
C GLU A 198 24.76 -13.11 -16.38
N THR A 199 23.71 -13.67 -15.78
CA THR A 199 23.04 -13.05 -14.63
C THR A 199 23.72 -13.37 -13.31
N TYR A 200 24.02 -12.34 -12.53
CA TYR A 200 24.47 -12.43 -11.13
C TYR A 200 23.33 -12.03 -10.17
N ASN A 201 23.28 -12.65 -8.99
CA ASN A 201 22.29 -12.34 -7.96
C ASN A 201 22.92 -11.44 -6.88
N TYR A 202 22.44 -10.20 -6.78
CA TYR A 202 22.92 -9.22 -5.81
C TYR A 202 21.76 -8.62 -5.04
N LEU A 203 21.81 -8.70 -3.71
CA LEU A 203 20.74 -8.22 -2.81
C LEU A 203 19.34 -8.70 -3.22
N GLY A 204 19.24 -9.96 -3.67
CA GLY A 204 18.00 -10.60 -4.09
C GLY A 204 17.53 -10.26 -5.51
N GLN A 205 18.30 -9.51 -6.30
CA GLN A 205 17.97 -9.15 -7.68
C GLN A 205 18.96 -9.75 -8.66
N LYS A 206 18.44 -10.27 -9.78
CA LYS A 206 19.25 -10.80 -10.87
C LYS A 206 19.46 -9.75 -11.96
N PHE A 207 20.71 -9.52 -12.32
CA PHE A 207 21.11 -8.55 -13.34
C PHE A 207 22.40 -8.98 -14.03
N ASN A 208 22.72 -8.35 -15.15
CA ASN A 208 23.97 -8.51 -15.86
C ASN A 208 24.55 -7.14 -16.25
N ILE A 209 25.81 -7.11 -16.70
CA ILE A 209 26.49 -5.86 -17.09
C ILE A 209 25.89 -5.23 -18.36
N ALA A 210 25.17 -6.00 -19.19
CA ALA A 210 24.38 -5.43 -20.29
C ALA A 210 23.25 -4.51 -19.79
N GLY A 211 22.88 -4.56 -18.51
CA GLY A 211 21.76 -3.82 -17.93
C GLY A 211 20.42 -4.48 -18.20
N GLU A 212 20.40 -5.79 -18.49
CA GLU A 212 19.18 -6.59 -18.58
C GLU A 212 18.81 -7.08 -17.18
N TRP A 213 17.58 -6.80 -16.79
CA TRP A 213 17.05 -7.14 -15.48
C TRP A 213 16.02 -8.26 -15.65
N SER A 214 15.96 -9.21 -14.73
CA SER A 214 15.06 -10.36 -14.82
C SER A 214 13.58 -10.00 -14.54
N LEU A 215 12.98 -9.14 -15.36
CA LEU A 215 11.60 -8.68 -15.25
C LEU A 215 10.58 -9.83 -15.24
N GLN A 216 10.85 -10.84 -16.07
CA GLN A 216 10.01 -12.03 -16.21
C GLN A 216 9.92 -12.81 -14.89
N VAL A 217 10.99 -12.85 -14.10
CA VAL A 217 11.02 -13.59 -12.83
C VAL A 217 10.10 -12.94 -11.79
N MET A 218 10.05 -11.61 -11.73
CA MET A 218 9.21 -10.88 -10.78
C MET A 218 7.71 -11.04 -11.09
N ALA A 219 7.31 -10.83 -12.35
CA ALA A 219 5.93 -11.03 -12.76
C ALA A 219 5.50 -12.48 -12.55
N HIS A 220 6.36 -13.44 -12.90
CA HIS A 220 6.11 -14.85 -12.67
C HIS A 220 5.95 -15.19 -11.18
N GLN A 221 6.79 -14.64 -10.29
CA GLN A 221 6.66 -14.82 -8.83
C GLN A 221 5.33 -14.28 -8.30
N PHE A 222 4.91 -13.10 -8.74
CA PHE A 222 3.61 -12.54 -8.36
C PHE A 222 2.45 -13.42 -8.82
N MET A 223 2.46 -13.83 -10.10
CA MET A 223 1.41 -14.66 -10.68
C MET A 223 1.34 -16.04 -10.01
N THR A 224 2.49 -16.63 -9.70
CA THR A 224 2.59 -17.93 -9.00
C THR A 224 1.97 -17.85 -7.60
N ARG A 225 2.28 -16.80 -6.83
CA ARG A 225 1.67 -16.58 -5.52
C ARG A 225 0.18 -16.31 -5.60
N LEU A 226 -0.25 -15.53 -6.60
CA LEU A 226 -1.67 -15.30 -6.84
C LEU A 226 -2.42 -16.61 -7.14
N HIS A 227 -1.79 -17.54 -7.88
CA HIS A 227 -2.32 -18.87 -8.12
C HIS A 227 -2.42 -19.70 -6.82
N PHE A 228 -1.38 -19.70 -5.98
CA PHE A 228 -1.45 -20.39 -4.68
C PHE A 228 -2.54 -19.82 -3.76
N ILE A 229 -2.74 -18.50 -3.78
CA ILE A 229 -3.84 -17.87 -3.03
C ILE A 229 -5.21 -18.31 -3.58
N ASP A 230 -5.38 -18.34 -4.90
CA ASP A 230 -6.62 -18.81 -5.54
C ASP A 230 -6.95 -20.25 -5.15
N ALA A 231 -5.95 -21.14 -5.19
CA ALA A 231 -6.08 -22.56 -4.85
C ALA A 231 -6.24 -22.85 -3.35
N SER A 232 -5.92 -21.89 -2.48
CA SER A 232 -6.00 -22.08 -1.03
C SER A 232 -7.45 -22.19 -0.51
N PRO A 233 -7.68 -22.89 0.62
CA PRO A 233 -8.98 -22.98 1.29
C PRO A 233 -9.34 -21.74 2.12
N LEU A 234 -8.59 -20.64 1.97
CA LEU A 234 -8.83 -19.40 2.71
C LEU A 234 -10.19 -18.79 2.33
N SER A 235 -10.84 -18.14 3.29
CA SER A 235 -12.04 -17.35 2.99
C SER A 235 -11.70 -16.18 2.06
N ILE A 236 -12.66 -15.69 1.27
CA ILE A 236 -12.46 -14.56 0.34
C ILE A 236 -11.77 -13.35 1.02
N THR A 237 -12.17 -12.99 2.24
CA THR A 237 -11.58 -11.88 2.99
C THR A 237 -10.09 -12.11 3.28
N LEU A 238 -9.72 -13.34 3.64
CA LEU A 238 -8.32 -13.74 3.86
C LEU A 238 -7.55 -13.84 2.55
N LYS A 239 -8.16 -14.30 1.45
CA LYS A 239 -7.55 -14.30 0.12
C LYS A 239 -7.22 -12.88 -0.35
N VAL A 240 -8.14 -11.92 -0.17
CA VAL A 240 -7.90 -10.49 -0.47
C VAL A 240 -6.75 -9.93 0.37
N GLN A 241 -6.66 -10.30 1.65
CA GLN A 241 -5.54 -9.91 2.51
C GLN A 241 -4.22 -10.56 2.05
N ALA A 242 -4.24 -11.85 1.69
CA ALA A 242 -3.09 -12.58 1.21
C ALA A 242 -2.51 -11.99 -0.08
N ILE A 243 -3.32 -11.40 -0.98
CA ILE A 243 -2.80 -10.68 -2.14
C ILE A 243 -1.84 -9.56 -1.70
N ARG A 244 -2.19 -8.81 -0.65
CA ARG A 244 -1.33 -7.73 -0.13
C ARG A 244 -0.11 -8.30 0.60
N ASP A 245 -0.35 -9.21 1.53
CA ASP A 245 0.64 -9.60 2.53
C ASP A 245 1.60 -10.68 2.00
N ILE A 246 1.21 -11.43 0.96
CA ILE A 246 1.96 -12.54 0.39
C ILE A 246 2.39 -12.27 -1.06
N ALA A 247 1.46 -11.96 -1.96
CA ALA A 247 1.79 -11.79 -3.39
C ALA A 247 2.48 -10.46 -3.67
N PHE A 248 1.88 -9.35 -3.24
CA PHE A 248 2.37 -8.01 -3.48
C PHE A 248 3.64 -7.71 -2.66
N SER A 249 3.68 -8.13 -1.39
CA SER A 249 4.83 -7.90 -0.49
C SER A 249 6.16 -8.40 -1.06
N GLN A 250 6.13 -9.51 -1.81
CA GLN A 250 7.33 -10.06 -2.45
C GLN A 250 7.88 -9.19 -3.57
N ILE A 251 7.07 -8.46 -4.32
CA ILE A 251 7.54 -7.70 -5.49
C ILE A 251 7.74 -6.21 -5.19
N GLN A 252 7.09 -5.71 -4.15
CA GLN A 252 6.94 -4.28 -3.92
C GLN A 252 8.26 -3.55 -3.61
N HIS A 253 9.30 -4.28 -3.19
CA HIS A 253 10.63 -3.77 -2.89
C HIS A 253 11.48 -3.57 -4.15
N LEU A 254 11.07 -4.14 -5.30
CA LEU A 254 11.77 -4.02 -6.58
C LEU A 254 11.40 -2.74 -7.33
N PHE A 255 10.19 -2.21 -7.08
CA PHE A 255 9.60 -1.10 -7.85
C PHE A 255 10.48 0.17 -7.94
N PRO A 256 11.21 0.56 -6.88
CA PRO A 256 12.09 1.72 -6.95
C PRO A 256 13.22 1.60 -7.97
N ASN A 257 13.80 0.42 -8.13
CA ASN A 257 15.04 0.25 -8.89
C ASN A 257 14.85 -0.40 -10.27
N VAL A 258 13.81 -1.21 -10.41
CA VAL A 258 13.56 -1.97 -11.65
C VAL A 258 12.57 -1.21 -12.52
N HIS A 259 12.92 -0.96 -13.78
CA HIS A 259 11.97 -0.41 -14.75
C HIS A 259 11.02 -1.50 -15.22
N ILE A 260 9.73 -1.36 -14.92
CA ILE A 260 8.70 -2.34 -15.29
C ILE A 260 7.83 -1.74 -16.40
N PRO A 261 7.73 -2.41 -17.58
CA PRO A 261 6.84 -1.97 -18.64
C PRO A 261 5.38 -1.94 -18.17
N GLN A 262 4.64 -0.90 -18.57
CA GLN A 262 3.24 -0.72 -18.19
C GLN A 262 2.36 -1.93 -18.57
N LYS A 263 2.65 -2.59 -19.70
CA LYS A 263 1.92 -3.79 -20.14
C LYS A 263 1.96 -4.89 -19.08
N VAL A 264 3.11 -5.09 -18.43
CA VAL A 264 3.30 -6.12 -17.39
C VAL A 264 2.51 -5.75 -16.13
N LEU A 265 2.59 -4.50 -15.68
CA LEU A 265 1.81 -4.02 -14.52
C LEU A 265 0.31 -4.16 -14.76
N HIS A 266 -0.14 -3.83 -15.97
CA HIS A 266 -1.55 -3.96 -16.36
C HIS A 266 -2.00 -5.42 -16.40
N GLU A 267 -1.14 -6.34 -16.87
CA GLU A 267 -1.41 -7.78 -16.83
C GLU A 267 -1.56 -8.30 -15.40
N MET A 268 -0.68 -7.87 -14.49
CA MET A 268 -0.74 -8.21 -13.06
C MET A 268 -2.05 -7.71 -12.41
N ASP A 269 -2.44 -6.48 -12.69
CA ASP A 269 -3.71 -5.92 -12.21
C ASP A 269 -4.91 -6.66 -12.82
N ASN A 270 -4.87 -6.96 -14.12
CA ASN A 270 -5.96 -7.69 -14.80
C ASN A 270 -6.12 -9.10 -14.24
N LYS A 271 -5.02 -9.83 -14.01
CA LYS A 271 -5.09 -11.16 -13.41
C LYS A 271 -5.64 -11.09 -11.98
N THR A 272 -5.21 -10.10 -11.20
CA THR A 272 -5.73 -9.85 -9.86
C THR A 272 -7.24 -9.59 -9.88
N VAL A 273 -7.71 -8.72 -10.78
CA VAL A 273 -9.14 -8.42 -10.96
C VAL A 273 -9.92 -9.67 -11.35
N ASN A 274 -9.40 -10.48 -12.28
CA ASN A 274 -10.09 -11.70 -12.72
C ASN A 274 -10.24 -12.73 -11.61
N VAL A 275 -9.20 -12.92 -10.79
CA VAL A 275 -9.23 -13.84 -9.66
C VAL A 275 -10.19 -13.34 -8.57
N VAL A 276 -10.17 -12.04 -8.25
CA VAL A 276 -11.11 -11.45 -7.28
C VAL A 276 -12.57 -11.52 -7.77
N ARG A 277 -12.80 -11.30 -9.07
CA ARG A 277 -14.14 -11.46 -9.67
C ARG A 277 -14.63 -12.90 -9.60
N LYS A 278 -13.75 -13.88 -9.85
CA LYS A 278 -14.06 -15.31 -9.69
C LYS A 278 -14.53 -15.60 -8.26
N TRP A 279 -13.77 -15.17 -7.25
CA TRP A 279 -14.12 -15.39 -5.84
C TRP A 279 -15.48 -14.80 -5.46
N LEU A 280 -15.77 -13.58 -5.93
CA LEU A 280 -17.02 -12.87 -5.63
C LEU A 280 -18.14 -13.18 -6.64
N CYS A 281 -17.94 -14.14 -7.54
CA CYS A 281 -18.89 -14.49 -8.60
C CYS A 281 -19.39 -13.28 -9.42
N LEU A 282 -18.50 -12.33 -9.71
CA LEU A 282 -18.80 -11.09 -10.43
C LEU A 282 -18.61 -11.25 -11.94
N ASN A 283 -19.43 -10.54 -12.72
CA ASN A 283 -19.29 -10.51 -14.18
C ASN A 283 -18.13 -9.58 -14.62
N THR A 284 -17.75 -9.68 -15.90
CA THR A 284 -16.67 -8.90 -16.51
C THR A 284 -16.96 -7.39 -16.55
N HIS A 285 -18.23 -7.00 -16.52
CA HIS A 285 -18.71 -5.61 -16.52
C HIS A 285 -18.76 -4.95 -15.14
N SER A 286 -18.51 -5.71 -14.07
CA SER A 286 -18.41 -5.16 -12.71
C SER A 286 -17.19 -4.25 -12.63
N THR A 287 -17.36 -3.03 -12.10
CA THR A 287 -16.30 -2.03 -11.98
C THR A 287 -15.13 -2.62 -11.20
N ARG A 288 -13.91 -2.31 -11.61
CA ARG A 288 -12.71 -2.69 -10.86
C ARG A 288 -12.35 -1.69 -9.77
N CYS A 289 -12.99 -0.53 -9.74
CA CYS A 289 -12.66 0.55 -8.81
C CYS A 289 -12.76 0.11 -7.35
N PHE A 290 -13.82 -0.62 -7.00
CA PHE A 290 -14.02 -1.12 -5.63
C PHE A 290 -12.94 -2.13 -5.20
N ILE A 291 -12.31 -2.85 -6.13
CA ILE A 291 -11.27 -3.85 -5.81
C ILE A 291 -10.04 -3.13 -5.23
N PHE A 292 -9.61 -2.06 -5.89
CA PHE A 292 -8.39 -1.32 -5.54
C PHE A 292 -8.62 -0.19 -4.52
N GLN A 293 -9.87 0.25 -4.34
CA GLN A 293 -10.21 1.27 -3.35
C GLN A 293 -9.99 0.76 -1.93
N LYS A 294 -9.64 1.64 -0.98
CA LYS A 294 -9.42 1.26 0.42
C LYS A 294 -10.70 0.73 1.06
N ARG A 295 -10.54 -0.15 2.07
CA ARG A 295 -11.66 -0.70 2.86
C ARG A 295 -12.50 0.36 3.56
N GLN A 296 -11.85 1.41 4.07
CA GLN A 296 -12.52 2.55 4.69
C GLN A 296 -13.35 3.37 3.70
N ASP A 297 -13.07 3.27 2.39
CA ASP A 297 -13.72 4.00 1.30
C ASP A 297 -14.54 3.04 0.43
N ALA A 298 -15.26 2.11 1.07
CA ALA A 298 -16.12 1.10 0.44
C ALA A 298 -15.46 0.02 -0.45
N GLY A 299 -14.13 -0.02 -0.57
CA GLY A 299 -13.43 -1.01 -1.40
C GLY A 299 -12.95 -2.28 -0.68
N LEU A 300 -12.28 -3.18 -1.41
CA LEU A 300 -11.65 -4.39 -0.84
C LEU A 300 -10.23 -4.13 -0.31
N GLY A 301 -9.58 -3.07 -0.80
CA GLY A 301 -8.23 -2.67 -0.42
C GLY A 301 -7.12 -3.49 -1.07
N VAL A 302 -7.36 -4.11 -2.22
CA VAL A 302 -6.31 -4.80 -2.96
C VAL A 302 -5.31 -3.78 -3.50
N PRO A 303 -3.98 -3.97 -3.35
CA PRO A 303 -3.00 -3.07 -3.95
C PRO A 303 -3.10 -3.09 -5.48
N ASN A 304 -3.15 -1.91 -6.10
CA ASN A 304 -2.97 -1.78 -7.54
C ASN A 304 -1.47 -1.71 -7.86
N CYS A 305 -0.96 -2.65 -8.65
CA CYS A 305 0.46 -2.78 -8.93
C CYS A 305 0.98 -1.56 -9.69
N MET A 306 0.20 -1.02 -10.63
CA MET A 306 0.59 0.15 -11.41
C MET A 306 0.70 1.41 -10.53
N TRP A 307 -0.29 1.67 -9.69
CA TRP A 307 -0.29 2.85 -8.80
C TRP A 307 0.86 2.79 -7.80
N GLU A 308 1.09 1.62 -7.20
CA GLU A 308 2.18 1.42 -6.24
C GLU A 308 3.55 1.53 -6.93
N TYR A 309 3.69 1.03 -8.15
CA TYR A 309 4.92 1.19 -8.94
C TYR A 309 5.22 2.65 -9.24
N ILE A 310 4.25 3.38 -9.80
CA ILE A 310 4.40 4.80 -10.14
C ILE A 310 4.78 5.58 -8.88
N ALA A 311 4.00 5.44 -7.81
CA ALA A 311 4.22 6.18 -6.58
C ALA A 311 5.58 5.89 -5.94
N LYS A 312 6.00 4.61 -5.88
CA LYS A 312 7.28 4.22 -5.28
C LYS A 312 8.48 4.63 -6.12
N ARG A 313 8.41 4.43 -7.42
CA ARG A 313 9.53 4.70 -8.32
C ARG A 313 9.75 6.18 -8.52
N GLN A 314 8.68 6.94 -8.75
CA GLN A 314 8.76 8.38 -8.88
C GLN A 314 9.28 9.04 -7.59
N SER A 315 8.70 8.69 -6.43
CA SER A 315 9.20 9.22 -5.15
C SER A 315 10.66 8.83 -4.90
N HIS A 316 11.06 7.60 -5.21
CA HIS A 316 12.44 7.16 -5.05
C HIS A 316 13.41 7.97 -5.89
N LEU A 317 13.16 8.11 -7.21
CA LEU A 317 14.06 8.82 -8.11
C LEU A 317 14.14 10.32 -7.81
N ILE A 318 13.02 10.95 -7.41
CA ILE A 318 13.04 12.34 -6.93
C ILE A 318 13.90 12.44 -5.66
N ASN A 319 13.72 11.51 -4.71
CA ASN A 319 14.49 11.51 -3.47
C ASN A 319 15.99 11.26 -3.70
N MET A 320 16.37 10.49 -4.74
CA MET A 320 17.79 10.29 -5.08
C MET A 320 18.45 11.60 -5.53
N GLN A 321 17.72 12.54 -6.15
CA GLN A 321 18.26 13.85 -6.51
C GLN A 321 18.50 14.76 -5.30
N ASN A 322 17.73 14.60 -4.22
CA ASN A 322 17.82 15.42 -3.01
C ASN A 322 18.43 14.65 -1.84
N TRP A 323 19.24 13.64 -2.13
CA TRP A 323 19.70 12.74 -1.10
C TRP A 323 20.77 13.39 -0.22
N ASP A 324 20.64 13.24 1.11
CA ASP A 324 21.55 13.88 2.09
C ASP A 324 23.01 13.37 1.98
N ASP A 325 23.21 12.13 1.53
CA ASP A 325 24.55 11.62 1.22
C ASP A 325 25.04 12.23 -0.11
N VAL A 326 26.02 13.12 0.00
CA VAL A 326 26.63 13.87 -1.10
C VAL A 326 27.11 12.96 -2.22
N SER A 327 27.57 11.73 -1.92
CA SER A 327 28.04 10.78 -2.93
C SER A 327 26.88 10.23 -3.75
N VAL A 328 25.79 9.84 -3.09
CA VAL A 328 24.59 9.28 -3.75
C VAL A 328 23.84 10.35 -4.52
N GLY A 329 23.59 11.51 -3.89
CA GLY A 329 22.94 12.66 -4.53
C GLY A 329 23.77 13.18 -5.70
N GLY A 330 25.07 13.36 -5.49
CA GLY A 330 26.01 13.77 -6.53
C GLY A 330 26.05 12.78 -7.70
N MET A 331 26.08 11.47 -7.44
CA MET A 331 26.01 10.45 -8.51
C MET A 331 24.71 10.55 -9.31
N ALA A 332 23.56 10.69 -8.64
CA ALA A 332 22.26 10.79 -9.28
C ALA A 332 22.21 12.00 -10.23
N ARG A 333 22.67 13.16 -9.75
CA ARG A 333 22.71 14.40 -10.54
C ARG A 333 23.73 14.35 -11.68
N ALA A 334 24.92 13.80 -11.43
CA ALA A 334 25.94 13.61 -12.47
C ALA A 334 25.47 12.66 -13.58
N SER A 335 24.75 11.58 -13.23
CA SER A 335 24.15 10.66 -14.19
C SER A 335 23.05 11.34 -15.01
N LEU A 336 22.19 12.17 -14.38
CA LEU A 336 21.18 12.96 -15.09
C LEU A 336 21.82 13.87 -16.15
N LEU A 337 22.82 14.66 -15.76
CA LEU A 337 23.53 15.55 -16.68
C LEU A 337 24.19 14.78 -17.83
N LEU A 338 24.84 13.66 -17.51
CA LEU A 338 25.54 12.85 -18.49
C LEU A 338 24.58 12.30 -19.56
N ASP A 339 23.46 11.68 -19.15
CA ASP A 339 22.47 11.13 -20.08
C ASP A 339 21.87 12.24 -20.96
N PHE A 340 21.52 13.38 -20.39
CA PHE A 340 20.87 14.46 -21.14
C PHE A 340 21.82 15.18 -22.10
N LYS A 341 23.08 15.42 -21.70
CA LYS A 341 24.14 15.92 -22.59
C LYS A 341 24.37 14.97 -23.76
N ARG A 342 24.41 13.67 -23.52
CA ARG A 342 24.60 12.65 -24.57
C ARG A 342 23.42 12.54 -25.52
N ARG A 343 22.20 12.68 -25.01
CA ARG A 343 20.97 12.78 -25.82
C ARG A 343 20.83 14.12 -26.54
N LYS A 344 21.70 15.10 -26.25
CA LYS A 344 21.67 16.49 -26.74
C LYS A 344 20.31 17.16 -26.46
N VAL A 345 19.78 16.95 -25.25
CA VAL A 345 18.55 17.62 -24.81
C VAL A 345 18.89 19.07 -24.46
N PRO A 346 18.30 20.07 -25.14
CA PRO A 346 18.61 21.47 -24.86
C PRO A 346 17.94 21.92 -23.56
N HIS A 347 18.49 22.95 -22.93
CA HIS A 347 17.80 23.67 -21.86
C HIS A 347 16.63 24.47 -22.44
N THR A 348 15.60 24.71 -21.63
CA THR A 348 14.49 25.58 -22.00
C THR A 348 14.89 27.04 -21.78
N CYS A 349 14.69 27.90 -22.79
CA CYS A 349 14.77 29.35 -22.63
C CYS A 349 13.33 29.90 -22.48
N GLY A 350 13.02 30.55 -21.36
CA GLY A 350 11.78 31.34 -21.20
C GLY A 350 10.49 30.57 -20.89
N GLY A 351 10.46 29.78 -19.80
CA GLY A 351 9.20 29.33 -19.18
C GLY A 351 8.36 28.28 -19.93
N GLY A 352 8.87 27.68 -21.01
CA GLY A 352 8.21 26.58 -21.71
C GLY A 352 8.15 25.27 -20.91
N ASP A 353 7.31 24.33 -21.35
CA ASP A 353 7.20 22.99 -20.72
C ASP A 353 8.57 22.29 -20.68
N SER A 354 8.96 21.86 -19.49
CA SER A 354 10.29 21.35 -19.22
C SER A 354 10.28 20.27 -18.13
N PHE A 355 11.33 19.46 -18.13
CA PHE A 355 11.63 18.51 -17.07
C PHE A 355 12.95 18.91 -16.44
N LEU A 356 12.93 19.42 -15.21
CA LEU A 356 14.13 19.94 -14.53
C LEU A 356 14.86 21.02 -15.37
N GLY A 357 14.11 21.85 -16.10
CA GLY A 357 14.63 22.88 -17.00
C GLY A 357 15.12 22.37 -18.37
N PHE A 358 15.06 21.07 -18.64
CA PHE A 358 15.35 20.49 -19.95
C PHE A 358 14.11 20.44 -20.84
N LYS A 359 14.27 20.75 -22.13
CA LYS A 359 13.16 20.94 -23.06
C LYS A 359 12.40 19.64 -23.35
N ARG A 360 11.07 19.74 -23.35
CA ARG A 360 10.15 18.70 -23.83
C ARG A 360 9.67 18.98 -25.26
N LYS A 361 9.36 17.91 -25.99
CA LYS A 361 8.59 17.96 -27.24
C LYS A 361 7.11 18.08 -26.92
N THR A 362 6.30 18.36 -27.94
CA THR A 362 4.83 18.43 -27.83
C THR A 362 4.18 17.12 -27.40
N ASN A 363 4.87 15.98 -27.52
CA ASN A 363 4.43 14.67 -27.03
C ASN A 363 4.99 14.29 -25.65
N GLU A 364 5.38 15.31 -24.86
CA GLU A 364 5.95 15.25 -23.50
C GLU A 364 7.25 14.45 -23.33
N LYS A 365 7.75 13.83 -24.39
CA LYS A 365 9.08 13.22 -24.41
C LYS A 365 10.14 14.32 -24.43
N LEU A 366 11.31 14.02 -23.86
CA LEU A 366 12.45 14.92 -23.90
C LEU A 366 12.87 15.23 -25.35
N ASP A 367 13.30 16.47 -25.62
CA ASP A 367 13.79 16.92 -26.93
C ASP A 367 15.20 16.39 -27.23
N GLY A 368 15.35 15.07 -27.30
CA GLY A 368 16.61 14.43 -27.69
C GLY A 368 16.91 14.65 -29.16
N ARG A 369 18.11 15.17 -29.45
CA ARG A 369 18.61 15.50 -30.80
C ARG A 369 19.73 14.56 -31.27
N ALA A 370 20.11 13.59 -30.45
CA ALA A 370 21.00 12.50 -30.87
C ALA A 370 20.22 11.42 -31.64
N GLN A 371 20.67 11.07 -32.85
CA GLN A 371 20.16 9.90 -33.58
C GLN A 371 20.67 8.59 -32.95
N GLY A 372 19.78 7.61 -32.75
CA GLY A 372 20.15 6.22 -32.43
C GLY A 372 20.80 5.99 -31.06
N PHE A 373 20.36 6.72 -30.02
CA PHE A 373 20.89 6.55 -28.67
C PHE A 373 20.14 5.46 -27.88
N ASP A 374 20.74 4.27 -27.77
CA ASP A 374 20.10 3.04 -27.27
C ASP A 374 20.52 2.65 -25.83
N VAL A 375 20.98 3.62 -25.03
CA VAL A 375 21.32 3.36 -23.61
C VAL A 375 20.09 3.60 -22.74
N SER A 376 19.75 2.62 -21.90
CA SER A 376 18.71 2.74 -20.88
C SER A 376 19.10 3.75 -19.81
N SER A 377 18.14 4.53 -19.32
CA SER A 377 18.34 5.53 -18.27
C SER A 377 17.06 5.66 -17.45
N ASP A 378 17.20 5.91 -16.15
CA ASP A 378 16.07 6.15 -15.26
C ASP A 378 15.43 7.54 -15.46
N TRP A 379 16.17 8.49 -16.03
CA TRP A 379 15.74 9.88 -16.15
C TRP A 379 14.62 10.12 -17.17
N PRO A 380 14.66 9.56 -18.39
CA PRO A 380 13.51 9.59 -19.30
C PRO A 380 12.27 8.90 -18.71
N ASN A 381 12.48 7.86 -17.89
CA ASN A 381 11.37 7.20 -17.22
C ASN A 381 10.80 8.05 -16.08
N LEU A 382 11.62 8.75 -15.30
CA LEU A 382 11.13 9.73 -14.33
C LEU A 382 10.32 10.83 -15.01
N ASN A 383 10.74 11.32 -16.18
CA ASN A 383 9.97 12.27 -16.98
C ASN A 383 8.57 11.72 -17.34
N ASP A 384 8.49 10.48 -17.84
CA ASP A 384 7.21 9.81 -18.15
C ASP A 384 6.33 9.62 -16.91
N LEU A 385 6.91 9.24 -15.76
CA LEU A 385 6.18 9.11 -14.50
C LEU A 385 5.62 10.45 -14.02
N CYS A 386 6.45 11.49 -14.01
CA CYS A 386 6.06 12.85 -13.64
C CYS A 386 4.96 13.39 -14.53
N TRP A 387 5.03 13.14 -15.84
CA TRP A 387 3.96 13.50 -16.76
C TRP A 387 2.63 12.83 -16.39
N ARG A 388 2.62 11.50 -16.22
CA ARG A 388 1.42 10.73 -15.90
C ARG A 388 0.72 11.17 -14.62
N THR A 389 1.50 11.64 -13.65
CA THR A 389 0.95 12.11 -12.39
C THR A 389 0.64 13.59 -12.39
N GLY A 390 1.05 14.37 -13.40
CA GLY A 390 0.95 15.83 -13.36
C GLY A 390 1.94 16.46 -12.36
N THR A 391 3.10 15.84 -12.17
CA THR A 391 4.16 16.33 -11.29
C THR A 391 5.18 17.15 -12.06
N GLU A 392 5.33 18.40 -11.68
CA GLU A 392 6.34 19.33 -12.15
C GLU A 392 7.57 19.27 -11.24
N LEU A 393 8.77 19.22 -11.82
CA LEU A 393 10.03 19.25 -11.09
C LEU A 393 10.80 20.51 -11.45
N LYS A 394 11.25 21.26 -10.44
CA LYS A 394 12.05 22.49 -10.60
C LYS A 394 13.26 22.47 -9.69
N TRP A 395 14.35 23.09 -10.14
CA TRP A 395 15.48 23.39 -9.27
C TRP A 395 15.16 24.62 -8.43
N THR A 396 15.52 24.57 -7.16
CA THR A 396 15.40 25.70 -6.24
C THR A 396 16.68 25.87 -5.45
N SER A 397 17.16 27.11 -5.38
CA SER A 397 18.27 27.54 -4.54
C SER A 397 17.72 28.43 -3.43
N HIS A 398 18.04 28.17 -2.16
CA HIS A 398 17.47 28.91 -1.03
C HIS A 398 15.94 29.10 -1.10
N TYR A 399 15.22 28.05 -1.52
CA TYR A 399 13.75 28.06 -1.72
C TYR A 399 13.23 28.98 -2.83
N GLN A 400 14.10 29.48 -3.71
CA GLN A 400 13.73 30.26 -4.88
C GLN A 400 13.98 29.45 -6.16
N PRO A 401 13.05 29.44 -7.14
CA PRO A 401 13.27 28.77 -8.42
C PRO A 401 14.50 29.32 -9.15
N VAL A 402 15.32 28.42 -9.69
CA VAL A 402 16.51 28.77 -10.49
C VAL A 402 16.48 28.09 -11.85
N ASP A 403 17.00 28.78 -12.86
CA ASP A 403 17.15 28.22 -14.20
C ASP A 403 18.23 27.13 -14.22
N VAL A 404 17.99 26.08 -15.00
CA VAL A 404 18.91 24.95 -15.04
C VAL A 404 20.24 25.34 -15.70
N SER A 405 21.32 25.00 -15.02
CA SER A 405 22.69 25.02 -15.54
C SER A 405 23.45 23.81 -15.00
N ASP A 406 24.59 23.48 -15.59
CA ASP A 406 25.45 22.42 -15.05
C ASP A 406 25.84 22.70 -13.60
N ALA A 407 26.11 23.97 -13.25
CA ALA A 407 26.46 24.38 -11.90
C ALA A 407 25.32 24.12 -10.90
N VAL A 408 24.08 24.48 -11.25
CA VAL A 408 22.89 24.25 -10.41
C VAL A 408 22.65 22.76 -10.18
N VAL A 409 22.83 21.94 -11.20
CA VAL A 409 22.62 20.49 -11.07
C VAL A 409 23.75 19.84 -10.25
N GLU A 410 24.96 20.36 -10.27
CA GLU A 410 26.08 19.81 -9.49
C GLU A 410 26.17 20.36 -8.05
N ASP A 411 25.52 21.50 -7.75
CA ASP A 411 25.56 22.13 -6.43
C ASP A 411 24.71 21.38 -5.39
N PRO A 412 25.30 20.79 -4.34
CA PRO A 412 24.55 20.03 -3.33
C PRO A 412 23.59 20.87 -2.48
N SER A 413 23.73 22.21 -2.47
CA SER A 413 22.85 23.12 -1.75
C SER A 413 21.53 23.41 -2.48
N ASP A 414 21.53 23.23 -3.81
CA ASP A 414 20.33 23.32 -4.63
C ASP A 414 19.51 22.04 -4.51
N ILE A 415 18.18 22.14 -4.52
CA ILE A 415 17.27 20.99 -4.39
C ILE A 415 16.27 20.93 -5.55
N VAL A 416 15.81 19.71 -5.84
CA VAL A 416 14.68 19.46 -6.73
C VAL A 416 13.37 19.58 -5.95
N GLU A 417 12.62 20.63 -6.20
CA GLU A 417 11.27 20.77 -5.70
C GLU A 417 10.28 20.04 -6.64
N ALA A 418 9.39 19.23 -6.05
CA ALA A 418 8.39 18.47 -6.79
C ALA A 418 6.97 18.93 -6.44
N ARG A 419 6.27 19.51 -7.42
CA ARG A 419 4.91 20.04 -7.31
C ARG A 419 3.93 19.19 -8.10
N LEU A 420 2.97 18.59 -7.43
CA LEU A 420 1.94 17.77 -8.03
C LEU A 420 0.66 18.58 -8.24
N HIS A 421 0.24 18.73 -9.48
CA HIS A 421 -0.95 19.49 -9.87
C HIS A 421 -2.15 18.55 -10.00
N HIS A 422 -3.19 18.75 -9.19
CA HIS A 422 -4.42 17.95 -9.24
C HIS A 422 -5.64 18.81 -8.90
N ASN A 423 -6.65 18.84 -9.77
CA ASN A 423 -7.91 19.59 -9.58
C ASN A 423 -7.68 21.06 -9.17
N ASN A 424 -6.75 21.75 -9.84
CA ASN A 424 -6.31 23.14 -9.55
C ASN A 424 -5.66 23.34 -8.17
N ILE A 425 -5.36 22.27 -7.45
CA ILE A 425 -4.61 22.29 -6.18
C ILE A 425 -3.18 21.83 -6.46
N VAL A 426 -2.21 22.56 -5.90
CA VAL A 426 -0.79 22.22 -5.98
C VAL A 426 -0.38 21.56 -4.67
N HIS A 427 0.08 20.31 -4.75
CA HIS A 427 0.61 19.55 -3.64
C HIS A 427 2.14 19.51 -3.69
N LEU A 428 2.81 20.05 -2.69
CA LEU A 428 4.26 19.93 -2.55
C LEU A 428 4.62 18.51 -2.08
N LEU A 429 5.41 17.77 -2.87
CA LEU A 429 5.81 16.41 -2.54
C LEU A 429 7.02 16.41 -1.59
N GLN A 430 6.76 16.13 -0.32
CA GLN A 430 7.81 15.99 0.69
C GLN A 430 8.51 14.62 0.58
N PRO A 431 9.84 14.52 0.78
CA PRO A 431 10.57 13.27 0.57
C PRO A 431 10.01 12.05 1.34
N ARG A 432 9.51 12.27 2.56
CA ARG A 432 8.98 11.21 3.44
C ARG A 432 7.53 10.82 3.13
N THR A 433 6.73 11.71 2.55
CA THR A 433 5.28 11.49 2.34
C THR A 433 4.87 11.44 0.88
N SER A 434 5.77 11.76 -0.07
CA SER A 434 5.52 11.82 -1.51
C SER A 434 4.80 10.59 -2.05
N ARG A 435 5.25 9.38 -1.69
CA ARG A 435 4.58 8.11 -2.04
C ARG A 435 3.12 8.09 -1.56
N GLN A 436 2.87 8.48 -0.32
CA GLN A 436 1.53 8.46 0.26
C GLN A 436 0.61 9.48 -0.44
N THR A 437 1.13 10.68 -0.72
CA THR A 437 0.41 11.74 -1.46
C THR A 437 0.03 11.28 -2.87
N LEU A 438 0.97 10.69 -3.62
CA LEU A 438 0.72 10.16 -4.97
C LEU A 438 -0.37 9.07 -4.94
N LEU A 439 -0.30 8.14 -3.98
CA LEU A 439 -1.31 7.10 -3.81
C LEU A 439 -2.67 7.65 -3.36
N SER A 440 -2.71 8.70 -2.53
CA SER A 440 -3.99 9.29 -2.12
C SER A 440 -4.69 9.97 -3.29
N ILE A 441 -3.96 10.63 -4.19
CA ILE A 441 -4.53 11.28 -5.36
C ILE A 441 -5.06 10.25 -6.36
N GLN A 442 -4.29 9.18 -6.65
CA GLN A 442 -4.77 8.09 -7.49
C GLN A 442 -6.05 7.43 -6.93
N ARG A 443 -6.13 7.26 -5.60
CA ARG A 443 -7.34 6.75 -4.94
C ARG A 443 -8.50 7.75 -4.98
N ALA A 444 -8.23 9.05 -4.89
CA ALA A 444 -9.25 10.08 -5.02
C ALA A 444 -9.84 10.08 -6.43
N GLN A 445 -9.00 10.05 -7.47
CA GLN A 445 -9.41 9.92 -8.87
C GLN A 445 -10.24 8.66 -9.13
N ASN A 446 -9.80 7.51 -8.59
CA ASN A 446 -10.56 6.27 -8.69
C ASN A 446 -11.92 6.35 -7.98
N MET A 447 -11.98 7.01 -6.82
CA MET A 447 -13.23 7.22 -6.08
C MET A 447 -14.18 8.16 -6.82
N GLU A 448 -13.68 9.24 -7.40
CA GLU A 448 -14.44 10.18 -8.21
C GLU A 448 -15.04 9.48 -9.43
N TYR A 449 -14.21 8.77 -10.20
CA TYR A 449 -14.68 7.97 -11.32
C TYR A 449 -15.72 6.94 -10.90
N TRP A 450 -15.48 6.20 -9.80
CA TRP A 450 -16.42 5.21 -9.30
C TRP A 450 -17.76 5.83 -8.91
N SER A 451 -17.74 6.93 -8.18
CA SER A 451 -18.96 7.62 -7.70
C SER A 451 -19.80 8.19 -8.85
N ASN A 452 -19.15 8.56 -9.96
CA ASN A 452 -19.81 9.05 -11.18
C ASN A 452 -20.40 7.94 -12.07
N LEU A 453 -20.18 6.66 -11.75
CA LEU A 453 -20.83 5.57 -12.48
C LEU A 453 -22.34 5.55 -12.20
N LYS A 454 -23.14 5.67 -13.27
CA LYS A 454 -24.62 5.79 -13.21
C LYS A 454 -25.30 4.76 -12.31
N LEU A 455 -24.82 3.52 -12.28
CA LEU A 455 -25.42 2.42 -11.52
C LEU A 455 -24.50 1.94 -10.39
N GLN A 456 -23.31 1.47 -10.73
CA GLN A 456 -22.39 0.81 -9.78
C GLN A 456 -21.69 1.79 -8.81
N GLY A 457 -21.86 3.10 -9.01
CA GLY A 457 -21.31 4.18 -8.18
C GLY A 457 -22.26 4.71 -7.11
N LYS A 458 -23.57 4.43 -7.22
CA LYS A 458 -24.62 5.05 -6.38
C LYS A 458 -24.43 4.85 -4.88
N LEU A 459 -23.81 3.74 -4.49
CA LEU A 459 -23.57 3.36 -3.09
C LEU A 459 -22.08 3.40 -2.71
N ALA A 460 -21.23 3.94 -3.57
CA ALA A 460 -19.78 4.02 -3.31
C ALA A 460 -19.47 5.02 -2.19
N LYS A 461 -20.12 6.20 -2.22
CA LYS A 461 -19.95 7.26 -1.22
C LYS A 461 -21.30 7.80 -0.79
N LEU A 462 -21.72 7.49 0.43
CA LEU A 462 -22.95 7.99 1.03
C LEU A 462 -22.60 9.00 2.13
N PRO A 463 -22.85 10.31 1.92
CA PRO A 463 -22.50 11.34 2.91
C PRO A 463 -23.18 11.15 4.27
N CYS A 464 -24.36 10.52 4.27
CA CYS A 464 -25.13 10.20 5.46
C CYS A 464 -24.60 8.97 6.22
N ALA A 465 -23.65 8.21 5.67
CA ALA A 465 -23.16 6.97 6.27
C ALA A 465 -21.87 7.16 7.09
N ASP A 466 -21.76 6.47 8.23
CA ASP A 466 -20.48 6.28 8.90
C ASP A 466 -19.71 5.13 8.25
N HIS A 467 -18.76 5.49 7.39
CA HIS A 467 -17.90 4.54 6.68
C HIS A 467 -17.02 3.69 7.61
N SER A 468 -16.71 4.15 8.83
CA SER A 468 -15.85 3.42 9.78
C SER A 468 -16.50 2.15 10.33
N VAL A 469 -17.83 2.06 10.27
CA VAL A 469 -18.61 0.87 10.69
C VAL A 469 -19.29 0.17 9.50
N SER A 470 -19.71 0.91 8.47
CA SER A 470 -20.48 0.41 7.32
C SER A 470 -19.73 -0.62 6.46
N HIS A 471 -18.40 -0.62 6.47
CA HIS A 471 -17.57 -1.46 5.61
C HIS A 471 -16.90 -2.64 6.33
N THR A 472 -17.32 -2.91 7.57
CA THR A 472 -16.77 -4.00 8.41
C THR A 472 -16.83 -5.36 7.70
N ILE A 473 -17.85 -5.58 6.86
CA ILE A 473 -18.01 -6.81 6.07
C ILE A 473 -16.79 -7.17 5.22
N TYR A 474 -16.04 -6.19 4.69
CA TYR A 474 -14.86 -6.44 3.86
C TYR A 474 -13.60 -6.84 4.64
N SER A 475 -13.67 -6.79 5.97
CA SER A 475 -12.57 -7.13 6.88
C SER A 475 -12.88 -8.27 7.83
N ASN A 476 -14.12 -8.73 7.86
CA ASN A 476 -14.53 -9.77 8.79
C ASN A 476 -14.41 -11.16 8.14
N ALA A 477 -13.42 -11.94 8.57
CA ALA A 477 -13.18 -13.28 8.09
C ALA A 477 -14.19 -14.32 8.61
N THR A 478 -14.99 -13.99 9.62
CA THR A 478 -16.01 -14.90 10.19
C THR A 478 -17.33 -14.87 9.45
N ILE A 479 -17.52 -13.93 8.52
CA ILE A 479 -18.74 -13.82 7.71
C ILE A 479 -18.67 -14.83 6.58
N SER A 480 -19.80 -15.51 6.31
CA SER A 480 -19.87 -16.47 5.21
C SER A 480 -19.65 -15.79 3.85
N GLU A 481 -19.06 -16.54 2.93
CA GLU A 481 -18.75 -16.05 1.59
C GLU A 481 -20.02 -15.66 0.82
N GLU A 482 -21.15 -16.32 1.10
CA GLU A 482 -22.45 -15.97 0.54
C GLU A 482 -22.90 -14.56 0.94
N ILE A 483 -22.79 -14.21 2.23
CA ILE A 483 -23.19 -12.89 2.75
C ILE A 483 -22.28 -11.80 2.15
N LEU A 484 -20.97 -12.04 2.10
CA LEU A 484 -20.01 -11.12 1.49
C LEU A 484 -20.31 -10.92 0.01
N THR A 485 -20.49 -12.02 -0.74
CA THR A 485 -20.77 -11.99 -2.18
C THR A 485 -22.09 -11.28 -2.47
N PHE A 486 -23.15 -11.59 -1.71
CA PHE A 486 -24.42 -10.89 -1.81
C PHE A 486 -24.25 -9.39 -1.58
N CYS A 487 -23.62 -8.99 -0.48
CA CYS A 487 -23.44 -7.58 -0.13
C CYS A 487 -22.65 -6.83 -1.21
N VAL A 488 -21.53 -7.38 -1.68
CA VAL A 488 -20.73 -6.76 -2.75
C VAL A 488 -21.57 -6.60 -4.02
N LYS A 489 -22.26 -7.64 -4.46
CA LYS A 489 -23.11 -7.58 -5.66
C LYS A 489 -24.25 -6.57 -5.52
N ALA A 490 -24.89 -6.54 -4.36
CA ALA A 490 -25.99 -5.62 -4.08
C ALA A 490 -25.52 -4.16 -4.06
N ARG A 491 -24.38 -3.87 -3.40
CA ARG A 491 -23.79 -2.52 -3.33
C ARG A 491 -23.31 -2.03 -4.69
N LEU A 492 -22.76 -2.92 -5.51
CA LEU A 492 -22.41 -2.63 -6.90
C LEU A 492 -23.61 -2.61 -7.83
N GLN A 493 -24.82 -2.93 -7.34
CA GLN A 493 -26.04 -2.98 -8.15
C GLN A 493 -25.93 -3.96 -9.34
N VAL A 494 -25.27 -5.10 -9.13
CA VAL A 494 -25.05 -6.16 -10.14
C VAL A 494 -25.74 -7.49 -9.79
N LEU A 495 -26.72 -7.46 -8.88
CA LEU A 495 -27.62 -8.61 -8.69
C LEU A 495 -28.49 -8.82 -9.94
N PRO A 496 -28.83 -10.07 -10.32
CA PRO A 496 -29.66 -10.38 -11.49
C PRO A 496 -31.15 -10.06 -11.26
N THR A 497 -31.47 -8.79 -11.02
CA THR A 497 -32.86 -8.31 -10.95
C THR A 497 -33.46 -8.20 -12.36
N LYS A 498 -34.78 -8.16 -12.51
CA LYS A 498 -35.40 -8.03 -13.85
C LYS A 498 -34.90 -6.76 -14.57
N TYR A 499 -34.73 -5.64 -13.85
CA TYR A 499 -34.14 -4.43 -14.39
C TYR A 499 -32.70 -4.64 -14.91
N ASN A 500 -31.85 -5.30 -14.13
CA ASN A 500 -30.47 -5.56 -14.56
C ASN A 500 -30.40 -6.56 -15.72
N LEU A 501 -31.22 -7.61 -15.68
CA LEU A 501 -31.31 -8.58 -16.76
C LEU A 501 -31.82 -7.96 -18.06
N SER A 502 -32.76 -7.01 -18.02
CA SER A 502 -33.18 -6.26 -19.21
C SER A 502 -32.09 -5.32 -19.75
N LEU A 503 -31.13 -4.92 -18.92
CA LEU A 503 -29.96 -4.17 -19.40
C LEU A 503 -28.91 -5.09 -20.04
N TRP A 504 -28.70 -6.27 -19.46
CA TRP A 504 -27.71 -7.24 -19.95
C TRP A 504 -28.20 -8.03 -21.16
N PHE A 505 -29.50 -8.31 -21.22
CA PHE A 505 -30.18 -9.10 -22.26
C PHE A 505 -31.51 -8.44 -22.67
N PRO A 506 -31.47 -7.28 -23.35
CA PRO A 506 -32.66 -6.46 -23.64
C PRO A 506 -33.73 -7.18 -24.44
N SER A 507 -33.34 -8.09 -25.32
CA SER A 507 -34.26 -8.83 -26.19
C SER A 507 -35.03 -9.94 -25.48
N SER A 508 -34.68 -10.29 -24.24
CA SER A 508 -35.21 -11.48 -23.56
C SER A 508 -35.85 -11.19 -22.20
N HIS A 509 -35.73 -9.96 -21.69
CA HIS A 509 -36.14 -9.64 -20.32
C HIS A 509 -36.89 -8.30 -20.25
N SER A 510 -38.06 -8.32 -19.61
CA SER A 510 -38.75 -7.11 -19.16
C SER A 510 -38.11 -6.57 -17.88
N PRO A 511 -38.02 -5.24 -17.67
CA PRO A 511 -37.48 -4.65 -16.44
C PRO A 511 -38.46 -4.69 -15.25
N LEU A 512 -39.72 -5.06 -15.49
CA LEU A 512 -40.81 -4.91 -14.53
C LEU A 512 -40.84 -6.04 -13.50
N CYS A 513 -41.29 -5.72 -12.29
CA CYS A 513 -41.50 -6.67 -11.20
C CYS A 513 -42.80 -7.43 -11.44
N LEU A 514 -42.72 -8.75 -11.59
CA LEU A 514 -43.88 -9.61 -11.86
C LEU A 514 -44.66 -9.97 -10.59
N LEU A 515 -44.24 -9.50 -9.41
CA LEU A 515 -44.94 -9.71 -8.14
C LEU A 515 -46.01 -8.64 -7.85
N HIS A 516 -46.10 -7.61 -8.70
CA HIS A 516 -47.14 -6.60 -8.63
C HIS A 516 -48.14 -6.84 -9.75
N ASP A 517 -49.43 -6.69 -9.43
CA ASP A 517 -50.51 -6.77 -10.39
C ASP A 517 -51.30 -5.44 -10.43
N PRO A 518 -51.28 -4.70 -11.57
CA PRO A 518 -50.49 -4.96 -12.77
C PRO A 518 -48.98 -4.66 -12.55
N PRO A 519 -48.07 -5.20 -13.39
CA PRO A 519 -46.63 -4.97 -13.29
C PRO A 519 -46.26 -3.53 -13.64
N GLN A 520 -46.20 -2.65 -12.64
CA GLN A 520 -45.99 -1.21 -12.85
C GLN A 520 -44.61 -0.71 -12.45
N HIS A 521 -43.88 -1.48 -11.64
CA HIS A 521 -42.63 -1.03 -11.02
C HIS A 521 -41.41 -1.74 -11.60
N LEU A 522 -40.32 -1.00 -11.83
CA LEU A 522 -39.02 -1.56 -12.22
C LEU A 522 -38.45 -2.41 -11.07
N GLU A 523 -38.12 -3.67 -11.35
CA GLU A 523 -37.53 -4.57 -10.35
C GLU A 523 -36.04 -4.25 -10.13
N SER A 524 -35.79 -3.19 -9.37
CA SER A 524 -34.45 -2.82 -8.90
C SER A 524 -34.11 -3.50 -7.58
N VAL A 525 -32.83 -3.46 -7.17
CA VAL A 525 -32.42 -3.90 -5.83
C VAL A 525 -33.17 -3.11 -4.76
N ALA A 526 -33.37 -1.80 -4.94
CA ALA A 526 -34.12 -0.98 -3.99
C ALA A 526 -35.56 -1.45 -3.80
N LEU A 527 -36.26 -1.77 -4.90
CA LEU A 527 -37.63 -2.29 -4.85
C LEU A 527 -37.68 -3.61 -4.06
N ILE A 528 -36.81 -4.56 -4.41
CA ILE A 528 -36.76 -5.88 -3.77
C ILE A 528 -36.46 -5.76 -2.28
N MET A 529 -35.53 -4.88 -1.89
CA MET A 529 -35.06 -4.80 -0.51
C MET A 529 -35.97 -4.03 0.43
N ASN A 530 -36.89 -3.19 -0.07
CA ASN A 530 -37.59 -2.23 0.78
C ASN A 530 -39.05 -1.91 0.44
N SER A 531 -39.53 -2.21 -0.77
CA SER A 531 -40.79 -1.61 -1.25
C SER A 531 -41.73 -2.57 -1.97
N CYS A 532 -41.34 -3.81 -2.23
CA CYS A 532 -42.22 -4.79 -2.85
C CYS A 532 -43.18 -5.37 -1.80
N SER A 533 -44.48 -5.23 -2.03
CA SER A 533 -45.54 -5.67 -1.09
C SER A 533 -45.45 -7.17 -0.75
N SER A 534 -45.03 -8.00 -1.70
CA SER A 534 -44.87 -9.45 -1.54
C SER A 534 -43.79 -9.87 -0.54
N PHE A 535 -42.92 -8.94 -0.11
CA PHE A 535 -41.88 -9.20 0.89
C PHE A 535 -42.11 -8.47 2.21
N LYS A 536 -43.31 -7.88 2.43
CA LYS A 536 -43.62 -7.06 3.62
C LYS A 536 -43.31 -7.78 4.93
N GLU A 537 -43.70 -9.04 5.08
CA GLU A 537 -43.42 -9.84 6.28
C GLU A 537 -41.92 -10.02 6.54
N LEU A 538 -41.12 -10.15 5.48
CA LEU A 538 -39.67 -10.27 5.59
C LEU A 538 -39.01 -8.95 5.94
N TYR A 539 -39.57 -7.82 5.49
CA TYR A 539 -39.13 -6.49 5.91
C TYR A 539 -39.38 -6.30 7.40
N THR A 540 -40.56 -6.68 7.88
CA THR A 540 -40.92 -6.69 9.32
C THR A 540 -39.97 -7.59 10.10
N ALA A 541 -39.74 -8.82 9.67
CA ALA A 541 -38.81 -9.73 10.36
C ALA A 541 -37.36 -9.19 10.45
N ARG A 542 -36.85 -8.55 9.37
CA ARG A 542 -35.53 -7.89 9.39
C ARG A 542 -35.51 -6.73 10.38
N HIS A 543 -36.56 -5.92 10.39
CA HIS A 543 -36.72 -4.76 11.26
C HIS A 543 -36.80 -5.16 12.73
N ASP A 544 -37.71 -6.06 13.08
CA ASP A 544 -37.98 -6.48 14.46
C ASP A 544 -36.75 -7.16 15.07
N ARG A 545 -35.98 -7.89 14.26
CA ARG A 545 -34.68 -8.40 14.68
C ARG A 545 -33.74 -7.29 15.14
N LEU A 546 -33.67 -6.15 14.44
CA LEU A 546 -32.85 -5.02 14.89
C LEU A 546 -33.40 -4.38 16.16
N VAL A 547 -34.73 -4.24 16.25
CA VAL A 547 -35.41 -3.72 17.46
C VAL A 547 -35.07 -4.59 18.67
N ASP A 548 -35.18 -5.92 18.55
CA ASP A 548 -34.85 -6.87 19.60
C ASP A 548 -33.38 -6.77 20.03
N LEU A 549 -32.46 -6.66 19.06
CA LEU A 549 -31.04 -6.49 19.34
C LEU A 549 -30.76 -5.18 20.08
N ILE A 550 -31.43 -4.09 19.69
CA ILE A 550 -31.24 -2.76 20.30
C ILE A 550 -31.80 -2.78 21.72
N ALA A 551 -33.03 -3.28 21.91
CA ALA A 551 -33.66 -3.40 23.21
C ALA A 551 -32.80 -4.21 24.20
N ALA A 552 -32.17 -5.29 23.74
CA ALA A 552 -31.28 -6.12 24.56
C ALA A 552 -29.95 -5.43 24.96
N GLN A 553 -29.58 -4.31 24.33
CA GLN A 553 -28.34 -3.58 24.62
C GLN A 553 -28.55 -2.28 25.39
N ILE A 554 -29.78 -1.78 25.47
CA ILE A 554 -30.11 -0.58 26.26
C ILE A 554 -29.89 -0.92 27.75
N PRO A 555 -29.03 -0.19 28.47
CA PRO A 555 -28.93 -0.34 29.92
C PRO A 555 -30.28 0.00 30.56
N CYS A 556 -30.76 -0.86 31.46
CA CYS A 556 -32.00 -0.66 32.19
C CYS A 556 -31.68 -0.56 33.68
N MET A 557 -32.04 0.57 34.30
CA MET A 557 -31.94 0.74 35.76
C MET A 557 -33.10 0.03 36.48
N ALA A 558 -33.02 -0.15 37.80
CA ALA A 558 -34.02 -0.91 38.55
C ALA A 558 -35.43 -0.30 38.51
N ASP A 559 -35.54 1.01 38.27
CA ASP A 559 -36.79 1.78 38.17
C ASP A 559 -37.25 2.04 36.72
N GLU A 560 -36.52 1.53 35.73
CA GLU A 560 -36.80 1.70 34.31
C GLU A 560 -37.64 0.53 33.77
N GLN A 561 -38.60 0.85 32.90
CA GLN A 561 -39.43 -0.13 32.21
C GLN A 561 -39.30 0.01 30.70
N ILE A 562 -38.97 -1.09 30.03
CA ILE A 562 -38.80 -1.15 28.58
C ILE A 562 -40.00 -1.83 27.92
N PHE A 563 -40.66 -1.10 27.02
CA PHE A 563 -41.75 -1.61 26.18
C PHE A 563 -41.29 -1.67 24.72
N LYS A 564 -41.68 -2.72 23.99
CA LYS A 564 -41.37 -2.90 22.56
C LYS A 564 -42.66 -2.94 21.75
N HIS A 565 -42.67 -2.31 20.57
CA HIS A 565 -43.80 -2.34 19.64
C HIS A 565 -45.17 -2.04 20.29
N THR A 566 -45.18 -1.18 21.31
CA THR A 566 -46.35 -0.91 22.14
C THR A 566 -46.78 0.54 21.96
N THR A 567 -48.08 0.75 21.79
CA THR A 567 -48.68 2.09 21.79
C THR A 567 -48.50 2.75 23.15
N VAL A 568 -48.07 4.01 23.18
CA VAL A 568 -47.94 4.79 24.40
C VAL A 568 -49.28 4.87 25.13
N GLN A 569 -49.31 4.41 26.39
CA GLN A 569 -50.52 4.40 27.23
C GLN A 569 -50.57 5.63 28.12
N SER A 570 -51.76 6.22 28.29
CA SER A 570 -51.98 7.36 29.20
C SER A 570 -51.76 6.98 30.67
N GLU A 571 -52.00 5.71 31.01
CA GLU A 571 -51.80 5.12 32.35
C GLU A 571 -50.34 5.24 32.82
N TRP A 572 -49.37 5.17 31.90
CA TRP A 572 -47.95 5.31 32.24
C TRP A 572 -47.59 6.70 32.77
N PHE A 573 -48.46 7.69 32.59
CA PHE A 573 -48.25 9.09 32.98
C PHE A 573 -49.26 9.58 34.02
N ASN A 574 -50.04 8.68 34.63
CA ASN A 574 -51.14 9.01 35.55
C ASN A 574 -52.15 10.02 34.95
N SER A 575 -52.38 9.96 33.64
CA SER A 575 -53.33 10.84 32.95
C SER A 575 -54.70 10.14 32.78
N PRO A 576 -55.80 10.70 33.28
CA PRO A 576 -57.13 10.10 33.19
C PRO A 576 -57.79 10.26 31.79
N ALA A 577 -57.31 11.21 30.98
CA ALA A 577 -57.69 11.34 29.57
C ALA A 577 -56.62 10.69 28.68
N ASN A 578 -56.94 10.38 27.42
CA ASN A 578 -55.93 9.92 26.45
C ASN A 578 -55.39 11.10 25.62
N PRO A 579 -54.27 11.75 26.05
CA PRO A 579 -53.72 12.91 25.34
C PRO A 579 -52.99 12.51 24.04
N PHE A 580 -52.84 11.21 23.78
CA PHE A 580 -52.15 10.68 22.61
C PHE A 580 -53.09 10.33 21.46
N LEU A 581 -54.39 10.62 21.57
CA LEU A 581 -55.36 10.36 20.52
C LEU A 581 -55.07 11.23 19.28
N GLY A 582 -55.02 10.60 18.11
CA GLY A 582 -54.81 11.30 16.83
C GLY A 582 -53.35 11.70 16.53
N ILE A 583 -52.39 11.33 17.40
CA ILE A 583 -50.95 11.54 17.16
C ILE A 583 -50.23 10.21 16.98
N ALA A 584 -49.10 10.22 16.27
CA ALA A 584 -48.25 9.04 16.12
C ALA A 584 -47.61 8.66 17.46
N ASN A 585 -47.98 7.49 18.01
CA ASN A 585 -47.67 7.09 19.39
C ASN A 585 -47.17 5.65 19.54
N THR A 586 -46.63 5.07 18.47
CA THR A 586 -46.08 3.71 18.43
C THR A 586 -44.60 3.70 18.03
N PRO A 587 -43.68 4.25 18.85
CA PRO A 587 -42.25 4.06 18.64
C PRO A 587 -41.86 2.60 18.88
N ASP A 588 -40.72 2.18 18.32
CA ASP A 588 -40.31 0.76 18.37
C ASP A 588 -39.92 0.29 19.77
N ILE A 589 -39.23 1.14 20.54
CA ILE A 589 -38.84 0.87 21.93
C ILE A 589 -39.08 2.11 22.78
N ILE A 590 -39.60 1.90 23.98
CA ILE A 590 -39.88 2.95 24.96
C ILE A 590 -39.21 2.55 26.25
N ASN A 591 -38.32 3.38 26.77
CA ASN A 591 -37.78 3.25 28.12
C ASN A 591 -38.35 4.37 29.00
N ILE A 592 -39.02 4.03 30.10
CA ILE A 592 -39.64 4.98 31.02
C ILE A 592 -39.04 4.79 32.42
N SER A 593 -38.53 5.88 33.01
CA SER A 593 -38.25 5.96 34.46
C SER A 593 -39.32 6.80 35.12
N GLN A 594 -40.09 6.17 36.02
CA GLN A 594 -41.12 6.84 36.80
C GLN A 594 -40.51 7.77 37.87
N ASN A 595 -39.43 7.33 38.51
CA ASN A 595 -38.75 8.09 39.55
C ASN A 595 -38.01 9.30 39.00
N GLY A 596 -37.32 9.14 37.86
CA GLY A 596 -36.59 10.20 37.18
C GLY A 596 -37.48 11.11 36.32
N LYS A 597 -38.75 10.73 36.10
CA LYS A 597 -39.66 11.36 35.12
C LYS A 597 -39.00 11.54 33.76
N THR A 598 -38.33 10.49 33.26
CA THR A 598 -37.68 10.49 31.95
C THR A 598 -38.30 9.44 31.04
N VAL A 599 -38.39 9.78 29.75
CA VAL A 599 -38.82 8.87 28.68
C VAL A 599 -37.81 8.92 27.56
N THR A 600 -37.31 7.76 27.15
CA THR A 600 -36.47 7.63 25.97
C THR A 600 -37.19 6.78 24.93
N LEU A 601 -37.49 7.39 23.79
CA LEU A 601 -38.11 6.75 22.64
C LEU A 601 -37.02 6.35 21.66
N PHE A 602 -36.96 5.08 21.29
CA PHE A 602 -36.10 4.63 20.19
C PHE A 602 -36.97 4.30 18.98
N GLU A 603 -36.58 4.86 17.84
CA GLU A 603 -37.18 4.54 16.55
C GLU A 603 -36.09 3.94 15.66
N VAL A 604 -36.31 2.70 15.24
CA VAL A 604 -35.41 1.95 14.37
C VAL A 604 -35.94 2.05 12.95
N SER A 605 -35.03 2.19 11.98
CA SER A 605 -35.42 2.20 10.57
C SER A 605 -34.47 1.35 9.74
N CYS A 606 -35.06 0.46 8.95
CA CYS A 606 -34.39 -0.22 7.84
C CYS A 606 -34.77 0.49 6.55
N ALA A 607 -33.88 1.31 6.01
CA ALA A 607 -34.10 2.00 4.75
C ALA A 607 -33.18 1.44 3.67
N PHE A 608 -33.59 1.50 2.41
CA PHE A 608 -32.62 1.30 1.34
C PHE A 608 -31.52 2.37 1.46
N ASP A 609 -30.26 1.97 1.33
CA ASP A 609 -29.09 2.74 1.78
C ASP A 609 -29.03 4.17 1.19
N LEU A 610 -29.55 4.36 -0.02
CA LEU A 610 -29.63 5.66 -0.69
C LEU A 610 -30.57 6.66 0.01
N PHE A 611 -31.59 6.18 0.73
CA PHE A 611 -32.66 6.97 1.34
C PHE A 611 -32.55 7.02 2.88
N MET A 612 -31.37 6.71 3.44
CA MET A 612 -31.18 6.71 4.89
C MET A 612 -31.38 8.10 5.52
N GLU A 613 -30.93 9.16 4.84
CA GLU A 613 -31.09 10.53 5.36
C GLU A 613 -32.57 10.95 5.36
N ASP A 614 -33.29 10.68 4.27
CA ASP A 614 -34.73 10.94 4.17
C ASP A 614 -35.51 10.17 5.25
N SER A 615 -35.13 8.91 5.47
CA SER A 615 -35.70 8.10 6.54
C SER A 615 -35.42 8.68 7.92
N TYR A 616 -34.20 9.13 8.19
CA TYR A 616 -33.85 9.77 9.46
C TYR A 616 -34.69 11.03 9.71
N CYS A 617 -34.80 11.92 8.72
CA CYS A 617 -35.59 13.15 8.81
C CYS A 617 -37.07 12.85 9.04
N SER A 618 -37.66 11.96 8.25
CA SER A 618 -39.08 11.59 8.37
C SER A 618 -39.41 10.99 9.74
N LYS A 619 -38.56 10.09 10.24
CA LYS A 619 -38.74 9.45 11.55
C LYS A 619 -38.55 10.43 12.71
N THR A 620 -37.66 11.41 12.58
CA THR A 620 -37.48 12.46 13.57
C THR A 620 -38.72 13.35 13.68
N LEU A 621 -39.31 13.74 12.55
CA LEU A 621 -40.51 14.58 12.51
C LEU A 621 -41.77 13.84 12.99
N LYS A 622 -41.86 12.52 12.73
CA LYS A 622 -43.03 11.68 13.05
C LYS A 622 -43.49 11.79 14.51
N TYR A 623 -42.56 11.90 15.45
CA TYR A 623 -42.85 11.86 16.90
C TYR A 623 -42.76 13.22 17.59
N GLN A 624 -42.65 14.33 16.84
CA GLN A 624 -42.52 15.66 17.44
C GLN A 624 -43.72 15.98 18.35
N SER A 625 -44.95 15.73 17.89
CA SER A 625 -46.17 15.93 18.69
C SER A 625 -46.21 15.04 19.93
N LEU A 626 -45.75 13.78 19.82
CA LEU A 626 -45.71 12.85 20.95
C LEU A 626 -44.75 13.34 22.04
N ILE A 627 -43.55 13.78 21.66
CA ILE A 627 -42.55 14.33 22.57
C ILE A 627 -43.15 15.52 23.34
N SER A 628 -43.74 16.48 22.63
CA SER A 628 -44.36 17.65 23.27
C SER A 628 -45.50 17.27 24.21
N THR A 629 -46.32 16.28 23.85
CA THR A 629 -47.39 15.78 24.75
C THR A 629 -46.82 15.15 26.02
N ILE A 630 -45.77 14.34 25.91
CA ILE A 630 -45.11 13.72 27.07
C ILE A 630 -44.45 14.79 27.96
N GLU A 631 -43.83 15.81 27.36
CA GLU A 631 -43.24 16.94 28.08
C GLU A 631 -44.28 17.77 28.83
N ASN A 632 -45.45 17.99 28.22
CA ASN A 632 -46.58 18.66 28.89
C ASN A 632 -47.13 17.86 30.08
N LEU A 633 -46.94 16.54 30.11
CA LEU A 633 -47.27 15.67 31.25
C LEU A 633 -46.19 15.69 32.35
N GLY A 634 -45.14 16.50 32.19
CA GLY A 634 -44.10 16.71 33.19
C GLY A 634 -42.93 15.71 33.13
N TYR A 635 -42.77 15.01 32.00
CA TYR A 635 -41.66 14.09 31.77
C TYR A 635 -40.64 14.69 30.81
N ARG A 636 -39.35 14.47 31.05
CA ARG A 636 -38.32 14.78 30.05
C ARG A 636 -38.32 13.68 28.99
N CYS A 637 -38.66 14.02 27.75
CA CYS A 637 -38.71 13.06 26.65
C CYS A 637 -37.54 13.22 25.68
N GLN A 638 -36.91 12.12 25.27
CA GLN A 638 -35.84 12.11 24.28
C GLN A 638 -36.11 11.09 23.17
N LEU A 639 -36.00 11.51 21.91
CA LEU A 639 -36.08 10.62 20.76
C LEU A 639 -34.69 10.25 20.22
N ILE A 640 -34.48 8.95 20.02
CA ILE A 640 -33.27 8.34 19.49
C ILE A 640 -33.63 7.59 18.20
N VAL A 641 -33.37 8.23 17.06
CA VAL A 641 -33.58 7.62 15.74
C VAL A 641 -32.33 6.88 15.30
N LEU A 642 -32.47 5.59 14.99
CA LEU A 642 -31.38 4.69 14.56
C LEU A 642 -31.69 4.15 13.17
N VAL A 643 -30.97 4.63 12.16
CA VAL A 643 -31.17 4.21 10.76
C VAL A 643 -30.05 3.30 10.29
N PHE A 644 -30.44 2.11 9.83
CA PHE A 644 -29.57 1.11 9.21
C PHE A 644 -29.99 0.90 7.75
N GLY A 645 -29.02 0.92 6.86
CA GLY A 645 -29.18 0.61 5.46
C GLY A 645 -29.39 -0.89 5.25
N ASN A 646 -30.26 -1.24 4.32
CA ASN A 646 -30.54 -2.63 3.96
C ASN A 646 -29.29 -3.40 3.52
N LEU A 647 -28.32 -2.71 2.92
CA LEU A 647 -27.03 -3.26 2.48
C LEU A 647 -25.91 -2.96 3.48
N GLY A 648 -26.26 -2.63 4.72
CA GLY A 648 -25.37 -2.51 5.87
C GLY A 648 -24.65 -1.19 6.01
N HIS A 649 -25.01 -0.14 5.26
CA HIS A 649 -24.56 1.20 5.66
C HIS A 649 -25.21 1.59 6.99
N VAL A 650 -24.50 2.35 7.80
CA VAL A 650 -24.98 2.83 9.10
C VAL A 650 -25.03 4.33 9.04
N HIS A 651 -26.16 4.95 9.42
CA HIS A 651 -26.26 6.40 9.41
C HIS A 651 -25.25 7.04 10.38
N ARG A 652 -24.65 8.17 10.00
CA ARG A 652 -23.54 8.83 10.71
C ARG A 652 -23.84 9.21 12.16
N LEU A 653 -25.12 9.39 12.47
CA LEU A 653 -25.57 9.73 13.82
C LEU A 653 -25.78 8.50 14.72
N VAL A 654 -25.84 7.27 14.19
CA VAL A 654 -26.18 6.07 14.97
C VAL A 654 -25.26 5.88 16.17
N ILE A 655 -23.94 6.01 16.01
CA ILE A 655 -23.01 5.81 17.14
C ILE A 655 -23.26 6.85 18.22
N HIS A 656 -23.39 8.12 17.84
CA HIS A 656 -23.65 9.20 18.79
C HIS A 656 -25.00 9.02 19.49
N ARG A 657 -26.03 8.62 18.76
CA ARG A 657 -27.39 8.34 19.25
C ARG A 657 -27.43 7.14 20.20
N LEU A 658 -26.68 6.07 19.91
CA LEU A 658 -26.50 4.95 20.84
C LEU A 658 -25.76 5.38 22.12
N CYS A 659 -24.79 6.30 22.02
CA CYS A 659 -24.13 6.84 23.21
C CYS A 659 -25.09 7.66 24.09
N ILE A 660 -25.96 8.45 23.47
CA ILE A 660 -27.04 9.14 24.18
C ILE A 660 -27.96 8.13 24.87
N GLY A 661 -28.25 6.99 24.23
CA GLY A 661 -29.01 5.88 24.80
C GLY A 661 -28.26 5.05 25.85
N GLY A 662 -27.14 5.54 26.41
CA GLY A 662 -26.44 4.93 27.54
C GLY A 662 -25.27 4.00 27.19
N LEU A 663 -24.95 3.79 25.90
CA LEU A 663 -23.82 2.94 25.53
C LEU A 663 -22.49 3.70 25.55
N SER A 664 -21.39 3.04 25.93
CA SER A 664 -20.06 3.62 25.72
C SER A 664 -19.73 3.71 24.22
N LYS A 665 -18.89 4.67 23.81
CA LYS A 665 -18.50 4.86 22.40
C LYS A 665 -17.91 3.59 21.76
N ILE A 666 -17.17 2.80 22.54
CA ILE A 666 -16.58 1.52 22.07
C ILE A 666 -17.69 0.49 21.83
N ARG A 667 -18.60 0.33 22.79
CA ARG A 667 -19.73 -0.61 22.70
C ARG A 667 -20.69 -0.21 21.58
N ALA A 668 -21.03 1.07 21.47
CA ALA A 668 -21.87 1.62 20.39
C ALA A 668 -21.27 1.32 19.01
N LYS A 669 -19.96 1.49 18.83
CA LYS A 669 -19.28 1.14 17.57
C LYS A 669 -19.36 -0.36 17.25
N GLN A 670 -19.04 -1.22 18.22
CA GLN A 670 -19.10 -2.67 18.01
C GLN A 670 -20.53 -3.14 17.71
N PHE A 671 -21.50 -2.59 18.43
CA PHE A 671 -22.90 -2.91 18.26
C PHE A 671 -23.45 -2.42 16.92
N ALA A 672 -23.13 -1.20 16.49
CA ALA A 672 -23.51 -0.70 15.17
C ALA A 672 -22.96 -1.57 14.03
N LYS A 673 -21.73 -2.11 14.17
CA LYS A 673 -21.18 -3.08 13.21
C LYS A 673 -21.99 -4.39 13.19
N TYR A 674 -22.41 -4.87 14.35
CA TYR A 674 -23.24 -6.06 14.46
C TYR A 674 -24.61 -5.86 13.80
N CYS A 675 -25.29 -4.74 14.08
CA CYS A 675 -26.56 -4.38 13.45
C CYS A 675 -26.44 -4.21 11.92
N SER A 676 -25.35 -3.61 11.45
CA SER A 676 -25.02 -3.52 10.01
C SER A 676 -24.99 -4.90 9.34
N ILE A 677 -24.28 -5.88 9.93
CA ILE A 677 -24.25 -7.25 9.39
C ILE A 677 -25.62 -7.93 9.51
N SER A 678 -26.35 -7.72 10.61
CA SER A 678 -27.69 -8.27 10.80
C SER A 678 -28.67 -7.78 9.72
N ALA A 679 -28.60 -6.49 9.35
CA ALA A 679 -29.40 -5.93 8.26
C ALA A 679 -29.07 -6.59 6.92
N ILE A 680 -27.78 -6.81 6.61
CA ILE A 680 -27.35 -7.51 5.39
C ILE A 680 -27.88 -8.94 5.36
N ILE A 681 -27.84 -9.67 6.49
CA ILE A 681 -28.35 -11.06 6.57
C ILE A 681 -29.85 -11.10 6.26
N GLY A 682 -30.64 -10.21 6.86
CA GLY A 682 -32.07 -10.10 6.56
C GLY A 682 -32.35 -9.79 5.08
N SER A 683 -31.57 -8.87 4.51
CA SER A 683 -31.65 -8.53 3.07
C SER A 683 -31.26 -9.70 2.16
N MET A 684 -30.27 -10.50 2.55
CA MET A 684 -29.90 -11.71 1.81
C MET A 684 -31.02 -12.75 1.82
N PHE A 685 -31.76 -12.88 2.94
CA PHE A 685 -32.90 -13.78 3.03
C PHE A 685 -34.04 -13.36 2.09
N ILE A 686 -34.36 -12.06 2.05
CA ILE A 686 -35.30 -11.49 1.08
C ILE A 686 -34.86 -11.80 -0.36
N TRP A 687 -33.58 -11.60 -0.66
CA TRP A 687 -33.03 -11.92 -1.97
C TRP A 687 -33.17 -13.40 -2.34
N LYS A 688 -32.84 -14.31 -1.42
CA LYS A 688 -33.00 -15.76 -1.62
C LYS A 688 -34.47 -16.12 -1.85
N ARG A 689 -35.40 -15.50 -1.11
CA ARG A 689 -36.85 -15.68 -1.33
C ARG A 689 -37.27 -15.21 -2.72
N ARG A 690 -36.80 -14.04 -3.17
CA ARG A 690 -37.03 -13.58 -4.55
C ARG A 690 -36.51 -14.57 -5.57
N CYS A 691 -35.29 -15.08 -5.41
CA CYS A 691 -34.72 -16.08 -6.32
C CYS A 691 -35.52 -17.39 -6.35
N PHE A 692 -36.13 -17.79 -5.23
CA PHE A 692 -37.02 -18.96 -5.22
C PHE A 692 -38.32 -18.74 -6.01
N LEU A 693 -38.88 -17.53 -5.95
CA LEU A 693 -40.09 -17.16 -6.71
C LEU A 693 -39.81 -16.96 -8.21
N TYR A 694 -38.54 -16.74 -8.58
CA TYR A 694 -38.06 -16.51 -9.94
C TYR A 694 -36.79 -17.32 -10.21
N PRO A 695 -36.91 -18.64 -10.43
CA PRO A 695 -35.81 -19.42 -11.01
C PRO A 695 -35.45 -18.87 -12.38
#